data_AF-A0A8X7X2Z6-F1
#
_entry.id   AF-A0A8X7X2Z6-F1
#
_cell.length_a   1.000
_cell.length_b   1.000
_cell.length_c   1.000
_cell.angle_alpha   90.00
_cell.angle_beta   90.00
_cell.angle_gamma   90.00
#
_symmetry.space_group_name_H-M   'P 1'
#
loop_
_entity.id
_entity.type
_entity.pdbx_description
1 polymer ?
#
loop_
_entity_poly.entity_id
_entity_poly.type
_entity_poly.pdbx_seq_one_letter_code
_entity_poly.pdbx_strand_id
1 'polypeptide(L)'
;MKETLGKAVQRETPYQGLLPGEAAERLSRDGLNKLTPPKGTPEIVKFTKLLLGGFQILFWIGSILCFIAYGLQYSSDPTSPRDNLYLGIVLVGVVVMTALFAYYQEAKSTNIMAGFKNMVPQQACVIRGGSKLQINATELVIGDIVDIKGGDRVPADLRLFASRGCKVDNSSLTGESEPQARSSEFTHENPLETKNIAFYSTTCLEGTASGIVINIGDNTVIGRIAFLASGVENEKTPIAIEIEHFVHMISALALGVGFLFLFISLGMGYNILNAIIFFIGIVVAYVPEGLLATVTVRLNSEPHVSLQVCLSLTAKTMAKKNCLVKNLEAVETLGSTSVICSDKTGTLTQNRMTVAHMWFDKYIHAADTSEEMTGEQFDMSSKTWAALGRVASLCNRAVFRGGQEDKPVSRREVEGDASETALLKFTEMVLGNVVGIRDQNPKVAEIPFNSTNKFQLSIHETDDPADKRYLLVMKGAPERILERCSSIMITGQEWPLDEEMKEDFQRAYMELGSLGERVLGFCHCYLPEDKFPAGFQFDTEEMNFPTNNLCFVGLISLIDPPRSSVPEAISKCHSAGIKVIMVTGDHPITAKAIARAVGIIAPESETVEDIAQRLNIPIEKVDKADAKAAVINGGDLKDMTTEQLMEILRNHPEIVFARTSPQQKLIIVEACQNLGNFVAVTGDGVNDSPALKKANIGIAMGIAGSDAAKGAADMILLDDNFASIVTGVEEGRLIFDNLKKSISFTLTKNIPEMVPFMVYIIISCPLPLGTITILFIELGTDIIPSISLAYEKAESDIMNQKPRHPKKDRLVNMQLAAYTYFHIGYLRGISCMMSNRRSGTQEDDRLEYLQALVTEFQDTDSQDAKEQVLANLANFSYDPSNYEYLRQLQVIDLFLDMLTEENENFVEFGIGGYDYLYINFPRLPSLLQGSKKLDCPRFIRSKVGADFEHLLDTFTSFPTVAPTGLPKIVNLKLLSVVRRVMALCLNPVVLPLVLCVFEYAISFSSRFSGGLCNLCLDKTNKEYILQNGGLKLVISCLSSPNEETVLSAVTTLMYLMTPDSRQDITAPPVVECMLRFSLSANKRLSNLAGVFLQDYCSPEQVESARSLQQHSALGIPLPRN
;
A
#
# COMPACT_ATOMS: atom_id res chain seq x y z
N MET A 1 34.55 7.34 38.22
CA MET A 1 34.58 5.86 38.11
C MET A 1 35.50 5.20 39.12
N LYS A 2 36.82 5.50 39.19
CA LYS A 2 37.73 4.90 40.20
C LYS A 2 37.37 5.23 41.67
N GLU A 3 36.91 6.45 41.97
CA GLU A 3 36.53 6.83 43.34
C GLU A 3 35.21 6.22 43.83
N THR A 4 34.25 5.99 42.93
CA THR A 4 32.94 5.42 43.27
C THR A 4 33.04 3.90 43.48
N LEU A 5 33.87 3.21 42.68
CA LEU A 5 34.20 1.80 42.90
C LEU A 5 35.05 1.59 44.16
N GLY A 6 35.97 2.51 44.47
CA GLY A 6 36.81 2.43 45.68
C GLY A 6 36.01 2.46 46.99
N LYS A 7 34.86 3.15 47.01
CA LYS A 7 33.98 3.21 48.20
C LYS A 7 32.98 2.06 48.29
N ALA A 8 32.63 1.40 47.19
CA ALA A 8 31.71 0.25 47.20
C ALA A 8 32.38 -1.05 47.66
N VAL A 9 33.70 -1.20 47.41
CA VAL A 9 34.47 -2.41 47.74
C VAL A 9 34.85 -2.49 49.23
N GLN A 10 34.64 -1.42 50.01
CA GLN A 10 34.91 -1.38 51.46
C GLN A 10 33.71 -1.70 52.38
N ARG A 11 32.55 -2.13 51.84
CA ARG A 11 31.46 -2.63 52.70
C ARG A 11 31.69 -4.12 53.00
N GLU A 12 31.92 -4.44 54.27
CA GLU A 12 32.25 -5.79 54.82
C GLU A 12 31.17 -6.88 54.62
N THR A 13 30.10 -6.65 53.86
CA THR A 13 29.14 -7.72 53.50
C THR A 13 28.55 -7.56 52.10
N PRO A 14 29.14 -8.18 51.05
CA PRO A 14 28.55 -8.21 49.71
C PRO A 14 27.22 -8.96 49.63
N TYR A 15 26.72 -9.53 50.73
CA TYR A 15 25.51 -10.37 50.77
C TYR A 15 24.25 -9.64 51.24
N GLN A 16 24.34 -8.42 51.80
CA GLN A 16 23.18 -7.72 52.35
C GLN A 16 22.45 -6.81 51.34
N GLY A 17 23.06 -6.50 50.19
CA GLY A 17 22.47 -5.64 49.16
C GLY A 17 22.26 -4.19 49.60
N LEU A 18 21.48 -3.42 48.83
CA LEU A 18 21.14 -2.02 49.16
C LEU A 18 20.03 -1.94 50.21
N LEU A 19 20.04 -0.88 51.03
CA LEU A 19 18.91 -0.54 51.89
C LEU A 19 17.75 0.00 51.03
N PRO A 20 16.48 -0.29 51.35
CA PRO A 20 15.34 0.21 50.58
C PRO A 20 15.30 1.74 50.42
N GLY A 21 15.72 2.49 51.45
CA GLY A 21 15.82 3.95 51.38
C GLY A 21 16.91 4.45 50.42
N GLU A 22 18.07 3.79 50.40
CA GLU A 22 19.16 4.09 49.46
C GLU A 22 18.77 3.75 48.02
N ALA A 23 18.00 2.66 47.83
CA ALA A 23 17.46 2.30 46.52
C ALA A 23 16.45 3.32 45.99
N ALA A 24 15.55 3.82 46.85
CA ALA A 24 14.59 4.87 46.47
C ALA A 24 15.27 6.20 46.10
N GLU A 25 16.33 6.59 46.83
CA GLU A 25 17.13 7.78 46.50
C GLU A 25 17.81 7.63 45.13
N ARG A 26 18.44 6.49 44.86
CA ARG A 26 19.06 6.21 43.56
C ARG A 26 18.04 6.14 42.43
N LEU A 27 16.84 5.61 42.67
CA LEU A 27 15.76 5.58 41.70
C LEU A 27 15.32 6.99 41.29
N SER A 28 15.25 7.92 42.26
CA SER A 28 14.93 9.31 41.99
C SER A 28 16.04 10.06 41.23
N ARG A 29 17.31 9.65 41.43
CA ARG A 29 18.48 10.25 40.77
C ARG A 29 18.71 9.74 39.35
N ASP A 30 18.67 8.42 39.17
CA ASP A 30 19.09 7.74 37.93
C ASP A 30 17.89 7.46 37.01
N GLY A 31 16.66 7.51 37.53
CA GLY A 31 15.43 7.19 36.81
C GLY A 31 15.08 5.70 36.82
N LEU A 32 14.00 5.36 36.11
CA LEU A 32 13.50 3.99 36.00
C LEU A 32 14.40 3.15 35.08
N ASN A 33 14.56 1.86 35.38
CA ASN A 33 15.19 0.89 34.50
C ASN A 33 14.25 0.54 33.33
N LYS A 34 14.11 1.48 32.39
CA LYS A 34 13.26 1.37 31.21
C LYS A 34 13.89 2.11 30.05
N LEU A 35 13.75 1.54 28.85
CA LEU A 35 14.17 2.21 27.62
C LEU A 35 13.28 3.42 27.35
N THR A 36 13.88 4.59 27.12
CA THR A 36 13.10 5.78 26.76
C THR A 36 12.62 5.67 25.31
N PRO A 37 11.31 5.78 25.03
CA PRO A 37 10.84 5.81 23.66
C PRO A 37 11.34 7.09 22.97
N PRO A 38 11.69 7.03 21.68
CA PRO A 38 12.10 8.22 20.94
C PRO A 38 10.98 9.26 20.94
N LYS A 39 11.35 10.54 20.99
CA LYS A 39 10.38 11.64 20.85
C LYS A 39 9.82 11.63 19.44
N GLY A 40 8.62 11.08 19.26
CA GLY A 40 7.91 11.13 17.98
C GLY A 40 7.65 12.57 17.56
N THR A 41 7.66 12.81 16.24
CA THR A 41 7.20 14.09 15.71
C THR A 41 5.70 14.25 15.99
N PRO A 42 5.25 15.40 16.51
CA PRO A 42 3.83 15.62 16.75
C PRO A 42 3.02 15.45 15.47
N GLU A 43 1.87 14.79 15.57
CA GLU A 43 1.01 14.48 14.43
C GLU A 43 0.60 15.74 13.63
N ILE A 44 0.38 16.86 14.31
CA ILE A 44 0.09 18.16 13.68
C ILE A 44 1.27 18.61 12.80
N VAL A 45 2.51 18.46 13.27
CA VAL A 45 3.70 18.86 12.51
C VAL A 45 3.85 18.01 11.25
N LYS A 46 3.60 16.69 11.34
CA LYS A 46 3.58 15.81 10.16
C LYS A 46 2.55 16.26 9.14
N PHE A 47 1.31 16.50 9.58
CA PHE A 47 0.23 16.98 8.73
C PHE A 47 0.55 18.32 8.05
N THR A 48 1.09 19.29 8.79
CA THR A 48 1.48 20.59 8.20
C THR A 48 2.62 20.50 7.19
N LYS A 49 3.58 19.59 7.38
CA LYS A 49 4.63 19.35 6.38
C LYS A 49 4.07 18.81 5.07
N LEU A 50 3.05 17.94 5.13
CA LEU A 50 2.39 17.38 3.95
C LEU A 50 1.60 18.44 3.17
N LEU A 51 0.96 19.39 3.88
CA LEU A 51 0.26 20.52 3.25
C LEU A 51 1.20 21.50 2.52
N LEU A 52 2.49 21.52 2.88
CA LEU A 52 3.51 22.41 2.34
C LEU A 52 4.49 21.67 1.40
N GLY A 53 4.13 20.47 0.92
CA GLY A 53 4.95 19.70 -0.02
C GLY A 53 5.04 20.35 -1.40
N GLY A 54 6.07 19.99 -2.19
CA GLY A 54 6.48 20.65 -3.45
C GLY A 54 5.36 21.24 -4.33
N PHE A 55 4.53 20.41 -4.96
CA PHE A 55 3.43 20.88 -5.81
C PHE A 55 2.30 21.59 -5.03
N GLN A 56 2.10 21.26 -3.75
CA GLN A 56 1.08 21.91 -2.92
C GLN A 56 1.35 23.40 -2.75
N ILE A 57 2.63 23.80 -2.70
CA ILE A 57 3.02 25.23 -2.67
C ILE A 57 2.54 25.95 -3.94
N LEU A 58 2.70 25.33 -5.12
CA LEU A 58 2.23 25.90 -6.38
C LEU A 58 0.72 26.08 -6.38
N PHE A 59 -0.04 25.11 -5.86
CA PHE A 59 -1.50 25.21 -5.74
C PHE A 59 -1.95 26.23 -4.70
N TRP A 60 -1.25 26.37 -3.58
CA TRP A 60 -1.50 27.44 -2.61
C TRP A 60 -1.31 28.81 -3.25
N ILE A 61 -0.22 29.01 -3.99
CA ILE A 61 0.04 30.25 -4.72
C ILE A 61 -1.06 30.49 -5.76
N GLY A 62 -1.40 29.47 -6.56
CA GLY A 62 -2.47 29.56 -7.57
C GLY A 62 -3.83 29.91 -6.96
N SER A 63 -4.21 29.26 -5.86
CA SER A 63 -5.46 29.51 -5.16
C SER A 63 -5.54 30.92 -4.57
N ILE A 64 -4.47 31.38 -3.90
CA ILE A 64 -4.38 32.74 -3.36
C ILE A 64 -4.53 33.76 -4.49
N LEU A 65 -3.86 33.55 -5.63
CA LEU A 65 -3.97 34.42 -6.80
C LEU A 65 -5.38 34.41 -7.40
N CYS A 66 -6.07 33.26 -7.45
CA CYS A 66 -7.47 33.18 -7.88
C CYS A 66 -8.41 33.99 -6.96
N PHE A 67 -8.21 33.93 -5.64
CA PHE A 67 -8.99 34.74 -4.69
C PHE A 67 -8.71 36.24 -4.86
N ILE A 68 -7.46 36.63 -5.11
CA ILE A 68 -7.10 38.03 -5.40
C ILE A 68 -7.75 38.49 -6.71
N ALA A 69 -7.67 37.68 -7.77
CA ALA A 69 -8.27 37.98 -9.06
C ALA A 69 -9.80 38.15 -8.95
N TYR A 70 -10.47 37.26 -8.21
CA TYR A 70 -11.89 37.37 -7.93
C TYR A 70 -12.22 38.64 -7.13
N GLY A 71 -11.45 38.97 -6.08
CA GLY A 71 -11.66 40.18 -5.30
C GLY A 71 -11.55 41.46 -6.12
N LEU A 72 -10.58 41.52 -7.04
CA LEU A 72 -10.39 42.66 -7.94
C LEU A 72 -11.49 42.76 -9.02
N GLN A 73 -11.93 41.64 -9.59
CA GLN A 73 -13.04 41.60 -10.54
C GLN A 73 -14.37 41.98 -9.88
N TYR A 74 -14.66 41.43 -8.70
CA TYR A 74 -15.88 41.74 -7.95
C TYR A 74 -15.96 43.22 -7.56
N SER A 75 -14.82 43.82 -7.21
CA SER A 75 -14.75 45.26 -6.92
C SER A 75 -14.95 46.14 -8.16
N SER A 76 -14.68 45.61 -9.36
CA SER A 76 -14.78 46.37 -10.62
C SER A 76 -16.15 46.21 -11.27
N ASP A 77 -16.70 44.99 -11.30
CA ASP A 77 -18.02 44.68 -11.86
C ASP A 77 -18.70 43.52 -11.09
N PRO A 78 -19.78 43.80 -10.32
CA PRO A 78 -20.50 42.78 -9.53
C PRO A 78 -21.20 41.69 -10.37
N THR A 79 -21.31 41.88 -11.68
CA THR A 79 -21.93 40.92 -12.61
C THR A 79 -20.93 39.92 -13.21
N SER A 80 -19.63 40.05 -12.89
CA SER A 80 -18.56 39.18 -13.38
C SER A 80 -18.77 37.69 -13.03
N PRO A 81 -18.31 36.75 -13.89
CA PRO A 81 -18.39 35.32 -13.64
C PRO A 81 -17.68 34.92 -12.34
N ARG A 82 -18.24 33.96 -11.60
CA ARG A 82 -17.70 33.47 -10.31
C ARG A 82 -16.65 32.36 -10.49
N ASP A 83 -16.14 32.18 -11.70
CA ASP A 83 -15.29 31.04 -12.07
C ASP A 83 -13.99 31.03 -11.28
N ASN A 84 -13.38 32.21 -11.06
CA ASN A 84 -12.16 32.36 -10.26
C ASN A 84 -12.36 32.01 -8.78
N LEU A 85 -13.56 32.25 -8.22
CA LEU A 85 -13.89 31.84 -6.85
C LEU A 85 -14.00 30.32 -6.76
N TYR A 86 -14.72 29.69 -7.69
CA TYR A 86 -14.85 28.24 -7.73
C TYR A 86 -13.50 27.56 -7.93
N LEU A 87 -12.68 28.05 -8.86
CA LEU A 87 -11.35 27.51 -9.10
C LEU A 87 -10.45 27.60 -7.86
N GLY A 88 -10.44 28.76 -7.17
CA GLY A 88 -9.71 28.94 -5.92
C GLY A 88 -10.11 27.95 -4.83
N ILE A 89 -11.42 27.74 -4.64
CA ILE A 89 -11.96 26.76 -3.66
C ILE A 89 -11.60 25.32 -4.05
N VAL A 90 -11.71 24.97 -5.33
CA VAL A 90 -11.39 23.62 -5.82
C VAL A 90 -9.91 23.31 -5.61
N LEU A 91 -9.00 24.25 -5.90
CA LEU A 91 -7.56 24.07 -5.65
C LEU A 91 -7.25 23.84 -4.17
N VAL A 92 -7.88 24.59 -3.24
CA VAL A 92 -7.74 24.32 -1.79
C VAL A 92 -8.26 22.93 -1.44
N GLY A 93 -9.41 22.55 -2.00
CA GLY A 93 -9.99 21.22 -1.82
C GLY A 93 -9.03 20.11 -2.24
N VAL A 94 -8.38 20.24 -3.40
CA VAL A 94 -7.39 19.29 -3.89
C VAL A 94 -6.19 19.19 -2.93
N VAL A 95 -5.65 20.32 -2.47
CA VAL A 95 -4.51 20.36 -1.53
C VAL A 95 -4.85 19.69 -0.20
N VAL A 96 -6.02 20.01 0.39
CA VAL A 96 -6.44 19.46 1.68
C VAL A 96 -6.72 17.96 1.56
N MET A 97 -7.42 17.53 0.52
CA MET A 97 -7.74 16.12 0.30
C MET A 97 -6.46 15.29 0.10
N THR A 98 -5.54 15.76 -0.75
CA THR A 98 -4.27 15.05 -0.97
C THR A 98 -3.42 14.96 0.30
N ALA A 99 -3.37 16.02 1.12
CA ALA A 99 -2.65 15.99 2.39
C ALA A 99 -3.30 15.07 3.45
N LEU A 100 -4.64 15.03 3.53
CA LEU A 100 -5.37 14.12 4.41
C LEU A 100 -5.09 12.64 4.06
N PHE A 101 -5.08 12.31 2.77
CA PHE A 101 -4.74 10.95 2.33
C PHE A 101 -3.31 10.58 2.67
N ALA A 102 -2.35 11.46 2.36
CA ALA A 102 -0.94 11.26 2.69
C ALA A 102 -0.73 11.02 4.20
N TYR A 103 -1.40 11.81 5.03
CA TYR A 103 -1.31 11.71 6.48
C TYR A 103 -1.88 10.39 7.02
N TYR A 104 -3.05 9.99 6.53
CA TYR A 104 -3.69 8.73 6.95
C TYR A 104 -2.81 7.51 6.66
N GLN A 105 -2.11 7.54 5.52
CA GLN A 105 -1.17 6.49 5.12
C GLN A 105 0.05 6.40 6.06
N GLU A 106 0.64 7.55 6.40
CA GLU A 106 1.80 7.63 7.30
C GLU A 106 1.45 7.20 8.74
N ALA A 107 0.25 7.59 9.22
CA ALA A 107 -0.25 7.24 10.54
C ALA A 107 -0.43 5.72 10.72
N LYS A 108 -0.90 5.01 9.68
CA LYS A 108 -1.10 3.56 9.73
C LYS A 108 0.22 2.78 9.82
N SER A 109 1.27 3.22 9.12
CA SER A 109 2.60 2.59 9.20
C SER A 109 3.22 2.73 10.60
N THR A 110 3.04 3.90 11.23
CA THR A 110 3.62 4.23 12.55
C THR A 110 3.06 3.37 13.70
N ASN A 111 1.78 2.98 13.65
CA ASN A 111 1.12 2.23 14.73
C ASN A 111 1.66 0.80 14.96
N ILE A 112 2.40 0.22 14.01
CA ILE A 112 2.98 -1.13 14.14
C ILE A 112 4.16 -1.13 15.13
N MET A 113 4.87 -0.01 15.30
CA MET A 113 6.04 0.10 16.18
C MET A 113 5.71 0.07 17.69
N ALA A 114 4.44 0.19 18.09
CA ALA A 114 4.03 0.14 19.49
C ALA A 114 4.26 -1.24 20.16
N GLY A 115 4.47 -2.30 19.37
CA GLY A 115 4.72 -3.67 19.85
C GLY A 115 6.01 -3.83 20.67
N PHE A 116 6.97 -2.92 20.52
CA PHE A 116 8.26 -2.96 21.24
C PHE A 116 8.17 -2.84 22.75
N LYS A 117 7.04 -2.34 23.25
CA LYS A 117 6.83 -2.03 24.66
C LYS A 117 6.78 -3.27 25.57
N ASN A 118 6.70 -4.48 24.98
CA ASN A 118 6.44 -5.73 25.69
C ASN A 118 7.68 -6.61 25.96
N MET A 119 8.90 -6.16 25.63
CA MET A 119 10.11 -7.00 25.78
C MET A 119 10.76 -6.97 27.18
N VAL A 120 10.31 -6.10 28.10
CA VAL A 120 10.88 -5.99 29.45
C VAL A 120 10.34 -7.10 30.36
N PRO A 121 11.19 -7.91 31.02
CA PRO A 121 10.71 -8.84 32.04
C PRO A 121 9.96 -8.06 33.14
N GLN A 122 8.75 -8.47 33.48
CA GLN A 122 7.93 -7.67 34.40
C GLN A 122 8.41 -7.73 35.86
N GLN A 123 9.22 -8.74 36.24
CA GLN A 123 9.67 -8.93 37.61
C GLN A 123 11.13 -9.40 37.68
N ALA A 124 11.82 -8.97 38.74
CA ALA A 124 13.20 -9.33 39.06
C ALA A 124 13.33 -9.72 40.54
N CYS A 125 14.16 -10.71 40.85
CA CYS A 125 14.48 -11.10 42.22
C CYS A 125 15.70 -10.33 42.72
N VAL A 126 15.50 -9.43 43.69
CA VAL A 126 16.55 -8.58 44.26
C VAL A 126 16.82 -8.90 45.72
N ILE A 127 18.04 -8.64 46.18
CA ILE A 127 18.40 -8.65 47.59
C ILE A 127 18.54 -7.21 48.07
N ARG A 128 17.61 -6.77 48.94
CA ARG A 128 17.66 -5.46 49.61
C ARG A 128 17.51 -5.66 51.13
N GLY A 129 18.37 -5.02 51.91
CA GLY A 129 18.39 -5.14 53.38
C GLY A 129 18.55 -6.58 53.89
N GLY A 130 19.23 -7.45 53.14
CA GLY A 130 19.42 -8.88 53.45
C GLY A 130 18.23 -9.79 53.13
N SER A 131 17.14 -9.25 52.60
CA SER A 131 15.93 -10.01 52.22
C SER A 131 15.80 -10.13 50.70
N LYS A 132 15.40 -11.32 50.22
CA LYS A 132 15.04 -11.54 48.81
C LYS A 132 13.63 -11.02 48.55
N LEU A 133 13.49 -10.08 47.62
CA LEU A 133 12.24 -9.44 47.24
C LEU A 133 12.03 -9.61 45.73
N GLN A 134 10.81 -9.91 45.30
CA GLN A 134 10.40 -9.77 43.91
C GLN A 134 9.88 -8.35 43.69
N ILE A 135 10.56 -7.58 42.83
CA ILE A 135 10.15 -6.22 42.46
C ILE A 135 9.94 -6.13 40.95
N ASN A 136 9.28 -5.06 40.51
CA ASN A 136 9.20 -4.79 39.08
C ASN A 136 10.60 -4.45 38.54
N ALA A 137 10.98 -5.03 37.40
CA ALA A 137 12.30 -4.79 36.81
C ALA A 137 12.57 -3.30 36.52
N THR A 138 11.51 -2.49 36.33
CA THR A 138 11.63 -1.04 36.13
C THR A 138 12.12 -0.27 37.36
N GLU A 139 12.04 -0.86 38.55
CA GLU A 139 12.46 -0.24 39.83
C GLU A 139 13.88 -0.63 40.26
N LEU A 140 14.60 -1.35 39.40
CA LEU A 140 16.01 -1.69 39.62
C LEU A 140 16.89 -0.45 39.52
N VAL A 141 17.88 -0.35 40.41
CA VAL A 141 18.85 0.74 40.42
C VAL A 141 20.28 0.23 40.38
N ILE A 142 21.21 1.09 39.97
CA ILE A 142 22.63 0.77 39.95
C ILE A 142 23.10 0.41 41.36
N GLY A 143 23.75 -0.74 41.50
CA GLY A 143 24.24 -1.29 42.76
C GLY A 143 23.31 -2.25 43.48
N ASP A 144 22.08 -2.48 42.99
CA ASP A 144 21.23 -3.58 43.50
C ASP A 144 21.90 -4.93 43.26
N ILE A 145 21.63 -5.89 44.15
CA ILE A 145 22.02 -7.28 43.94
C ILE A 145 20.83 -8.04 43.39
N VAL A 146 21.03 -8.70 42.25
CA VAL A 146 20.02 -9.47 41.53
C VAL A 146 20.44 -10.93 41.50
N ASP A 147 19.49 -11.80 41.82
CA ASP A 147 19.62 -13.25 41.64
C ASP A 147 18.91 -13.66 40.35
N ILE A 148 19.59 -14.44 39.51
CA ILE A 148 19.05 -15.04 38.29
C ILE A 148 19.13 -16.57 38.39
N LYS A 149 18.10 -17.23 37.87
CA LYS A 149 18.01 -18.70 37.76
C LYS A 149 17.69 -19.09 36.31
N GLY A 150 17.97 -20.34 35.96
CA GLY A 150 17.58 -20.91 34.67
C GLY A 150 16.08 -20.68 34.38
N GLY A 151 15.81 -20.13 33.21
CA GLY A 151 14.50 -19.69 32.73
C GLY A 151 14.24 -18.18 32.87
N ASP A 152 14.97 -17.46 33.73
CA ASP A 152 14.75 -16.03 33.93
C ASP A 152 15.50 -15.19 32.88
N ARG A 153 14.88 -14.09 32.44
CA ARG A 153 15.56 -13.05 31.65
C ARG A 153 16.32 -12.11 32.57
N VAL A 154 17.53 -11.75 32.15
CA VAL A 154 18.41 -10.85 32.88
C VAL A 154 17.84 -9.42 32.82
N PRO A 155 17.52 -8.80 33.97
CA PRO A 155 16.69 -7.59 34.01
C PRO A 155 17.47 -6.27 33.93
N ALA A 156 18.80 -6.29 33.99
CA ALA A 156 19.73 -5.16 33.88
C ALA A 156 21.12 -5.69 33.49
N ASP A 157 22.08 -4.84 33.13
CA ASP A 157 23.46 -5.33 33.00
C ASP A 157 24.01 -5.62 34.40
N LEU A 158 24.46 -6.85 34.62
CA LEU A 158 24.93 -7.36 35.91
C LEU A 158 26.41 -7.73 35.85
N ARG A 159 27.17 -7.35 36.88
CA ARG A 159 28.49 -7.91 37.16
C ARG A 159 28.35 -9.06 38.16
N LEU A 160 28.64 -10.26 37.69
CA LEU A 160 28.49 -11.49 38.47
C LEU A 160 29.62 -11.62 39.50
N PHE A 161 29.27 -11.93 40.74
CA PHE A 161 30.24 -12.24 41.80
C PHE A 161 30.08 -13.67 42.34
N ALA A 162 28.93 -14.31 42.08
CA ALA A 162 28.72 -15.73 42.34
C ALA A 162 27.99 -16.37 41.15
N SER A 163 28.44 -17.54 40.72
CA SER A 163 27.82 -18.33 39.65
C SER A 163 27.97 -19.81 39.96
N ARG A 164 26.90 -20.58 39.74
CA ARG A 164 26.88 -22.04 39.85
C ARG A 164 26.30 -22.62 38.57
N GLY A 165 27.18 -23.10 37.69
CA GLY A 165 26.79 -23.69 36.40
C GLY A 165 25.95 -22.77 35.53
N CYS A 166 26.04 -21.44 35.70
CA CYS A 166 25.20 -20.50 34.98
C CYS A 166 25.63 -20.42 33.51
N LYS A 167 24.68 -20.65 32.60
CA LYS A 167 24.85 -20.34 31.17
C LYS A 167 23.76 -19.38 30.73
N VAL A 168 24.13 -18.42 29.89
CA VAL A 168 23.19 -17.44 29.33
C VAL A 168 23.21 -17.50 27.81
N ASP A 169 22.04 -17.27 27.23
CA ASP A 169 21.87 -17.08 25.80
C ASP A 169 22.15 -15.61 25.45
N ASN A 170 23.21 -15.40 24.67
CA ASN A 170 23.66 -14.10 24.21
C ASN A 170 23.18 -13.77 22.79
N SER A 171 22.31 -14.58 22.19
CA SER A 171 21.79 -14.44 20.82
C SER A 171 21.32 -13.02 20.49
N SER A 172 20.69 -12.33 21.45
CA SER A 172 20.26 -10.94 21.25
C SER A 172 21.43 -9.98 20.97
N LEU A 173 22.61 -10.18 21.56
CA LEU A 173 23.76 -9.28 21.37
C LEU A 173 24.73 -9.75 20.29
N THR A 174 24.96 -11.06 20.20
CA THR A 174 25.98 -11.63 19.30
C THR A 174 25.40 -12.24 18.04
N GLY A 175 24.09 -12.50 18.00
CA GLY A 175 23.44 -13.31 16.96
C GLY A 175 23.62 -14.81 17.15
N GLU A 176 24.36 -15.24 18.18
CA GLU A 176 24.72 -16.64 18.40
C GLU A 176 23.88 -17.26 19.52
N SER A 177 23.21 -18.37 19.21
CA SER A 177 22.36 -19.13 20.13
C SER A 177 23.15 -20.07 21.05
N GLU A 178 24.48 -20.15 20.92
CA GLU A 178 25.30 -21.03 21.75
C GLU A 178 25.33 -20.54 23.22
N PRO A 179 24.97 -21.39 24.19
CA PRO A 179 24.97 -21.03 25.60
C PRO A 179 26.37 -20.61 26.10
N GLN A 180 26.51 -19.36 26.50
CA GLN A 180 27.77 -18.84 27.03
C GLN A 180 27.85 -19.05 28.55
N ALA A 181 28.90 -19.74 28.99
CA ALA A 181 29.14 -19.98 30.42
C ALA A 181 29.55 -18.70 31.15
N ARG A 182 28.99 -18.50 32.34
CA ARG A 182 29.22 -17.33 33.19
C ARG A 182 29.92 -17.70 34.49
N SER A 183 30.93 -16.93 34.87
CA SER A 183 31.72 -17.11 36.09
C SER A 183 31.91 -15.77 36.81
N SER A 184 32.38 -15.78 38.05
CA SER A 184 32.73 -14.54 38.78
C SER A 184 34.07 -13.94 38.36
N GLU A 185 34.88 -14.69 37.62
CA GLU A 185 36.24 -14.32 37.23
C GLU A 185 36.28 -13.45 35.97
N PHE A 186 37.21 -12.51 35.95
CA PHE A 186 37.49 -11.69 34.77
C PHE A 186 38.34 -12.50 33.79
N THR A 187 37.85 -12.70 32.55
CA THR A 187 38.51 -13.56 31.57
C THR A 187 39.06 -12.82 30.36
N HIS A 188 38.45 -11.69 29.97
CA HIS A 188 38.78 -10.99 28.73
C HIS A 188 38.61 -9.47 28.87
N GLU A 189 39.41 -8.67 28.16
CA GLU A 189 39.31 -7.20 28.22
C GLU A 189 38.02 -6.67 27.60
N ASN A 190 37.55 -7.28 26.50
CA ASN A 190 36.27 -6.92 25.88
C ASN A 190 35.10 -7.28 26.82
N PRO A 191 34.29 -6.31 27.28
CA PRO A 191 33.16 -6.58 28.16
C PRO A 191 32.16 -7.57 27.58
N LEU A 192 32.00 -7.63 26.25
CA LEU A 192 31.05 -8.53 25.57
C LEU A 192 31.45 -10.01 25.69
N GLU A 193 32.75 -10.29 25.82
CA GLU A 193 33.31 -11.65 25.83
C GLU A 193 33.66 -12.14 27.23
N THR A 194 33.81 -11.24 28.21
CA THR A 194 34.14 -11.66 29.58
C THR A 194 33.00 -12.43 30.24
N LYS A 195 33.34 -13.45 31.02
CA LYS A 195 32.36 -14.35 31.66
C LYS A 195 31.68 -13.77 32.89
N ASN A 196 32.21 -12.69 33.47
CA ASN A 196 31.70 -12.04 34.68
C ASN A 196 30.65 -10.96 34.47
N ILE A 197 30.10 -10.84 33.26
CA ILE A 197 29.01 -9.92 32.97
C ILE A 197 27.84 -10.70 32.37
N ALA A 198 26.63 -10.40 32.83
CA ALA A 198 25.38 -10.79 32.20
C ALA A 198 24.67 -9.52 31.69
N PHE A 199 24.10 -9.57 30.49
CA PHE A 199 23.56 -8.39 29.81
C PHE A 199 22.05 -8.31 29.93
N TYR A 200 21.51 -7.10 29.93
CA TYR A 200 20.07 -6.88 29.87
C TYR A 200 19.45 -7.58 28.65
N SER A 201 18.28 -8.20 28.84
CA SER A 201 17.51 -8.96 27.84
C SER A 201 18.08 -10.33 27.42
N THR A 202 19.24 -10.76 27.93
CA THR A 202 19.69 -12.14 27.73
C THR A 202 18.89 -13.10 28.61
N THR A 203 18.80 -14.36 28.20
CA THR A 203 18.07 -15.39 28.96
C THR A 203 19.05 -16.30 29.68
N CYS A 204 18.86 -16.53 30.98
CA CYS A 204 19.59 -17.57 31.68
C CYS A 204 18.99 -18.92 31.32
N LEU A 205 19.75 -19.79 30.66
CA LEU A 205 19.25 -21.09 30.20
C LEU A 205 19.29 -22.12 31.34
N GLU A 206 20.40 -22.16 32.05
CA GLU A 206 20.63 -23.09 33.15
C GLU A 206 21.52 -22.49 34.24
N GLY A 207 21.47 -23.10 35.42
CA GLY A 207 22.24 -22.70 36.60
C GLY A 207 21.64 -21.53 37.37
N THR A 208 22.42 -21.01 38.31
CA THR A 208 22.05 -19.84 39.12
C THR A 208 23.24 -18.89 39.23
N ALA A 209 22.99 -17.59 39.19
CA ALA A 209 24.02 -16.60 39.42
C ALA A 209 23.49 -15.40 40.21
N SER A 210 24.39 -14.74 40.94
CA SER A 210 24.13 -13.51 41.67
C SER A 210 25.08 -12.42 41.18
N GLY A 211 24.53 -11.26 40.88
CA GLY A 211 25.28 -10.15 40.30
C GLY A 211 24.83 -8.79 40.79
N ILE A 212 25.73 -7.80 40.70
CA ILE A 212 25.46 -6.40 41.03
C ILE A 212 25.07 -5.66 39.75
N VAL A 213 24.00 -4.88 39.79
CA VAL A 213 23.57 -4.03 38.67
C VAL A 213 24.62 -2.95 38.40
N ILE A 214 25.16 -2.94 37.17
CA ILE A 214 26.14 -1.95 36.72
C ILE A 214 25.52 -0.86 35.85
N ASN A 215 24.60 -1.21 34.94
CA ASN A 215 23.89 -0.27 34.08
C ASN A 215 22.39 -0.59 34.07
N ILE A 216 21.57 0.45 33.90
CA ILE A 216 20.11 0.38 33.81
C ILE A 216 19.59 1.17 32.59
N GLY A 217 18.41 0.79 32.08
CA GLY A 217 17.70 1.50 31.01
C GLY A 217 18.56 1.72 29.76
N ASP A 218 18.57 2.97 29.27
CA ASP A 218 19.28 3.38 28.04
C ASP A 218 20.81 3.22 28.14
N ASN A 219 21.38 3.18 29.36
CA ASN A 219 22.81 3.02 29.57
C ASN A 219 23.27 1.56 29.47
N THR A 220 22.35 0.59 29.44
CA THR A 220 22.69 -0.81 29.20
C THR A 220 23.26 -1.01 27.80
N VAL A 221 23.95 -2.13 27.56
CA VAL A 221 24.47 -2.43 26.21
C VAL A 221 23.35 -2.48 25.18
N ILE A 222 22.23 -3.17 25.47
CA ILE A 222 21.08 -3.18 24.55
C ILE A 222 20.45 -1.79 24.42
N GLY A 223 20.41 -1.02 25.52
CA GLY A 223 19.79 0.31 25.52
C GLY A 223 20.53 1.26 24.60
N ARG A 224 21.86 1.18 24.58
CA ARG A 224 22.70 1.92 23.63
C ARG A 224 22.47 1.46 22.19
N ILE A 225 22.32 0.16 21.96
CA ILE A 225 21.99 -0.39 20.62
C ILE A 225 20.61 0.08 20.15
N ALA A 226 19.61 0.04 21.03
CA ALA A 226 18.25 0.51 20.74
C ALA A 226 18.20 2.02 20.51
N PHE A 227 18.98 2.80 21.27
CA PHE A 227 19.14 4.24 21.06
C PHE A 227 19.84 4.53 19.74
N LEU A 228 20.90 3.80 19.38
CA LEU A 228 21.54 3.90 18.06
C LEU A 228 20.55 3.57 16.95
N ALA A 229 19.82 2.46 17.04
CA ALA A 229 18.82 2.09 16.05
C ALA A 229 17.69 3.14 15.92
N SER A 230 17.24 3.72 17.03
CA SER A 230 16.18 4.74 17.01
C SER A 230 16.69 6.14 16.60
N GLY A 231 17.97 6.42 16.82
CA GLY A 231 18.62 7.71 16.54
C GLY A 231 19.16 7.83 15.13
N VAL A 232 19.25 6.73 14.38
CA VAL A 232 19.55 6.75 12.94
C VAL A 232 18.36 7.37 12.20
N GLU A 233 18.61 8.49 11.51
CA GLU A 233 17.61 9.09 10.62
C GLU A 233 17.33 8.15 9.45
N ASN A 234 16.04 7.97 9.12
CA ASN A 234 15.66 7.28 7.91
C ASN A 234 16.14 8.11 6.71
N GLU A 235 17.08 7.58 5.93
CA GLU A 235 17.42 8.16 4.64
C GLU A 235 16.23 8.06 3.67
N LYS A 236 16.17 8.99 2.71
CA LYS A 236 15.14 8.95 1.68
C LYS A 236 15.31 7.69 0.83
N THR A 237 14.21 7.00 0.55
CA THR A 237 14.20 5.83 -0.34
C THR A 237 14.57 6.24 -1.77
N PRO A 238 15.09 5.30 -2.60
CA PRO A 238 15.42 5.58 -3.99
C PRO A 238 14.22 6.14 -4.77
N ILE A 239 13.03 5.56 -4.60
CA ILE A 239 11.81 6.06 -5.22
C ILE A 239 11.44 7.46 -4.75
N ALA A 240 11.60 7.79 -3.45
CA ALA A 240 11.33 9.14 -2.95
C ALA A 240 12.28 10.18 -3.57
N ILE A 241 13.56 9.84 -3.74
CA ILE A 241 14.55 10.69 -4.42
C ILE A 241 14.15 10.92 -5.89
N GLU A 242 13.70 9.87 -6.58
CA GLU A 242 13.24 9.98 -7.96
C GLU A 242 11.96 10.82 -8.10
N ILE A 243 11.01 10.67 -7.17
CA ILE A 243 9.78 11.50 -7.12
C ILE A 243 10.13 12.96 -6.88
N GLU A 244 11.03 13.27 -5.94
CA GLU A 244 11.45 14.65 -5.66
C GLU A 244 12.16 15.29 -6.87
N HIS A 245 13.05 14.54 -7.52
CA HIS A 245 13.70 14.99 -8.75
C HIS A 245 12.67 15.30 -9.85
N PHE A 246 11.70 14.40 -10.04
CA PHE A 246 10.60 14.57 -10.98
C PHE A 246 9.76 15.81 -10.65
N VAL A 247 9.37 15.99 -9.37
CA VAL A 247 8.59 17.15 -8.90
C VAL A 247 9.32 18.46 -9.20
N HIS A 248 10.62 18.53 -8.89
CA HIS A 248 11.43 19.72 -9.16
C HIS A 248 11.58 19.99 -10.67
N MET A 249 11.79 18.97 -11.49
CA MET A 249 11.90 19.11 -12.94
C MET A 249 10.60 19.67 -13.56
N ILE A 250 9.46 19.08 -13.22
CA ILE A 250 8.16 19.51 -13.74
C ILE A 250 7.79 20.90 -13.22
N SER A 251 8.02 21.18 -11.93
CA SER A 251 7.76 22.51 -11.35
C SER A 251 8.59 23.60 -12.03
N ALA A 252 9.87 23.34 -12.29
CA ALA A 252 10.74 24.28 -12.99
C ALA A 252 10.27 24.54 -14.43
N LEU A 253 9.83 23.51 -15.13
CA LEU A 253 9.33 23.62 -16.50
C LEU A 253 7.96 24.31 -16.56
N ALA A 254 7.04 24.00 -15.63
CA ALA A 254 5.75 24.66 -15.48
C ALA A 254 5.90 26.17 -15.25
N LEU A 255 6.75 26.56 -14.29
CA LEU A 255 7.03 27.97 -14.00
C LEU A 255 7.75 28.65 -15.17
N GLY A 256 8.68 27.98 -15.82
CA GLY A 256 9.39 28.51 -16.99
C GLY A 256 8.45 28.86 -18.14
N VAL A 257 7.55 27.93 -18.51
CA VAL A 257 6.54 28.17 -19.55
C VAL A 257 5.50 29.20 -19.08
N GLY A 258 5.06 29.12 -17.82
CA GLY A 258 4.13 30.10 -17.24
C GLY A 258 4.66 31.53 -17.33
N PHE A 259 5.88 31.79 -16.86
CA PHE A 259 6.49 33.12 -16.91
C PHE A 259 6.71 33.59 -18.35
N LEU A 260 7.12 32.70 -19.26
CA LEU A 260 7.27 33.03 -20.68
C LEU A 260 5.95 33.58 -21.24
N PHE A 261 4.83 32.89 -21.02
CA PHE A 261 3.52 33.32 -21.50
C PHE A 261 2.94 34.52 -20.75
N LEU A 262 3.30 34.71 -19.47
CA LEU A 262 2.97 35.92 -18.73
C LEU A 262 3.61 37.15 -19.43
N PHE A 263 4.90 37.10 -19.76
CA PHE A 263 5.56 38.21 -20.45
C PHE A 263 5.04 38.43 -21.88
N ILE A 264 4.74 37.35 -22.62
CA ILE A 264 4.13 37.45 -23.95
C ILE A 264 2.75 38.13 -23.85
N SER A 265 1.90 37.72 -22.91
CA SER A 265 0.57 38.31 -22.75
C SER A 265 0.63 39.81 -22.39
N LEU A 266 1.56 40.21 -21.51
CA LEU A 266 1.80 41.62 -21.21
C LEU A 266 2.32 42.39 -22.44
N GLY A 267 3.21 41.78 -23.24
CA GLY A 267 3.72 42.37 -24.47
C GLY A 267 2.66 42.53 -25.58
N MET A 268 1.64 41.67 -25.60
CA MET A 268 0.49 41.74 -26.51
C MET A 268 -0.59 42.74 -26.05
N GLY A 269 -0.44 43.36 -24.88
CA GLY A 269 -1.37 44.37 -24.37
C GLY A 269 -2.56 43.84 -23.56
N TYR A 270 -2.51 42.59 -23.08
CA TYR A 270 -3.53 42.08 -22.16
C TYR A 270 -3.45 42.76 -20.79
N ASN A 271 -4.60 42.91 -20.12
CA ASN A 271 -4.66 43.42 -18.75
C ASN A 271 -3.85 42.50 -17.82
N ILE A 272 -3.14 43.08 -16.84
CA ILE A 272 -2.34 42.38 -15.83
C ILE A 272 -3.17 41.28 -15.14
N LEU A 273 -4.44 41.53 -14.87
CA LEU A 273 -5.35 40.53 -14.29
C LEU A 273 -5.52 39.31 -15.20
N ASN A 274 -5.75 39.51 -16.50
CA ASN A 274 -5.91 38.42 -17.46
C ASN A 274 -4.58 37.68 -17.67
N ALA A 275 -3.46 38.41 -17.70
CA ALA A 275 -2.12 37.83 -17.76
C ALA A 275 -1.84 36.89 -16.58
N ILE A 276 -2.23 37.26 -15.35
CA ILE A 276 -2.12 36.41 -14.16
C ILE A 276 -3.04 35.18 -14.27
N ILE A 277 -4.27 35.34 -14.75
CA ILE A 277 -5.21 34.20 -14.95
C ILE A 277 -4.62 33.20 -15.95
N PHE A 278 -4.04 33.66 -17.05
CA PHE A 278 -3.37 32.80 -18.03
C PHE A 278 -2.14 32.09 -17.45
N PHE A 279 -1.35 32.79 -16.64
CA PHE A 279 -0.22 32.18 -15.93
C PHE A 279 -0.69 31.01 -15.06
N ILE A 280 -1.75 31.21 -14.27
CA ILE A 280 -2.31 30.15 -13.42
C ILE A 280 -2.85 29.01 -14.27
N GLY A 281 -3.61 29.30 -15.32
CA GLY A 281 -4.16 28.29 -16.22
C GLY A 281 -3.09 27.41 -16.86
N ILE A 282 -1.97 28.00 -17.27
CA ILE A 282 -0.82 27.28 -17.83
C ILE A 282 -0.12 26.44 -16.76
N VAL A 283 0.11 26.98 -15.56
CA VAL A 283 0.74 26.23 -14.47
C VAL A 283 -0.12 25.04 -14.05
N VAL A 284 -1.44 25.24 -13.92
CA VAL A 284 -2.42 24.17 -13.59
C VAL A 284 -2.45 23.12 -14.70
N ALA A 285 -2.51 23.51 -15.97
CA ALA A 285 -2.47 22.57 -17.10
C ALA A 285 -1.14 21.80 -17.23
N TYR A 286 -0.07 22.30 -16.61
CA TYR A 286 1.25 21.68 -16.68
C TYR A 286 1.49 20.69 -15.53
N VAL A 287 0.96 20.97 -14.35
CA VAL A 287 1.18 20.17 -13.13
C VAL A 287 0.19 19.01 -13.11
N PRO A 288 0.64 17.75 -13.13
CA PRO A 288 -0.25 16.60 -13.11
C PRO A 288 -0.77 16.34 -11.68
N GLU A 289 -1.92 16.90 -11.36
CA GLU A 289 -2.63 16.82 -10.08
C GLU A 289 -2.96 15.37 -9.71
N GLY A 290 -3.41 14.60 -10.71
CA GLY A 290 -3.70 13.17 -10.57
C GLY A 290 -2.47 12.37 -10.15
N LEU A 291 -1.26 12.77 -10.59
CA LEU A 291 -0.05 11.98 -10.34
C LEU A 291 0.37 11.94 -8.86
N LEU A 292 0.01 12.95 -8.05
CA LEU A 292 0.25 12.91 -6.60
C LEU A 292 -0.84 12.19 -5.81
N ALA A 293 -2.11 12.39 -6.19
CA ALA A 293 -3.25 11.69 -5.59
C ALA A 293 -3.13 10.17 -5.80
N THR A 294 -2.56 9.76 -6.93
CA THR A 294 -2.25 8.37 -7.24
C THR A 294 -1.18 7.76 -6.30
N VAL A 295 -0.27 8.56 -5.73
CA VAL A 295 0.76 8.13 -4.76
C VAL A 295 0.22 7.86 -3.36
N THR A 296 -1.03 8.18 -3.02
CA THR A 296 -1.43 8.27 -1.59
C THR A 296 -2.67 7.48 -1.19
N VAL A 297 -3.31 6.75 -2.11
CA VAL A 297 -4.56 6.04 -1.79
C VAL A 297 -4.36 4.53 -1.65
N ARG A 298 -4.60 4.06 -0.42
CA ARG A 298 -5.05 2.69 -0.13
C ARG A 298 -6.29 2.78 0.75
N LEU A 299 -7.46 2.96 0.13
CA LEU A 299 -8.73 2.73 0.82
C LEU A 299 -8.98 1.21 0.89
N ASN A 300 -9.22 0.72 2.11
CA ASN A 300 -9.76 -0.61 2.33
C ASN A 300 -11.16 -0.65 1.69
N SER A 301 -11.45 -1.74 0.97
CA SER A 301 -12.66 -2.00 0.17
C SER A 301 -12.96 -0.98 -0.93
N GLU A 302 -12.76 -1.42 -2.19
CA GLU A 302 -13.10 -0.78 -3.47
C GLU A 302 -12.01 0.05 -4.18
N PRO A 303 -11.98 0.06 -5.54
CA PRO A 303 -10.73 0.07 -6.30
C PRO A 303 -10.41 1.43 -6.93
N HIS A 304 -9.69 2.35 -6.27
CA HIS A 304 -9.22 3.58 -6.96
C HIS A 304 -7.84 4.09 -6.48
N VAL A 305 -7.07 4.62 -7.46
CA VAL A 305 -5.91 5.57 -7.47
C VAL A 305 -4.43 5.06 -7.55
N SER A 306 -3.66 5.53 -8.55
CA SER A 306 -2.69 4.82 -9.46
C SER A 306 -1.16 4.73 -9.28
N LEU A 307 -0.54 5.08 -8.16
CA LEU A 307 0.92 4.93 -8.01
C LEU A 307 1.25 4.11 -6.76
N GLN A 308 0.51 4.36 -5.69
CA GLN A 308 0.56 3.56 -4.49
C GLN A 308 -0.41 2.40 -4.51
N VAL A 309 -1.51 2.43 -5.25
CA VAL A 309 -2.21 1.18 -5.62
C VAL A 309 -1.23 0.26 -6.34
N CYS A 310 -0.37 0.77 -7.20
CA CYS A 310 0.61 -0.04 -7.93
C CYS A 310 1.62 -0.69 -6.98
N LEU A 311 2.26 0.10 -6.11
CA LEU A 311 3.12 -0.43 -5.04
C LEU A 311 2.36 -1.34 -4.05
N SER A 312 1.09 -1.04 -3.76
CA SER A 312 0.22 -1.80 -2.83
C SER A 312 -0.26 -3.11 -3.44
N LEU A 313 -0.46 -3.17 -4.76
CA LEU A 313 -0.78 -4.36 -5.52
C LEU A 313 0.45 -5.27 -5.57
N THR A 314 1.62 -4.71 -5.90
CA THR A 314 2.88 -5.45 -5.83
C THR A 314 3.14 -5.94 -4.41
N ALA A 315 2.95 -5.10 -3.39
CA ALA A 315 3.07 -5.51 -1.98
C ALA A 315 2.06 -6.60 -1.59
N LYS A 316 0.84 -6.61 -2.17
CA LYS A 316 -0.14 -7.69 -1.97
C LYS A 316 0.29 -8.97 -2.67
N THR A 317 0.88 -8.88 -3.86
CA THR A 317 1.46 -10.03 -4.58
C THR A 317 2.66 -10.59 -3.82
N MET A 318 3.54 -9.75 -3.29
CA MET A 318 4.64 -10.15 -2.39
C MET A 318 4.11 -10.79 -1.12
N ALA A 319 3.07 -10.24 -0.49
CA ALA A 319 2.48 -10.80 0.72
C ALA A 319 1.85 -12.19 0.48
N LYS A 320 1.29 -12.45 -0.71
CA LYS A 320 0.84 -13.80 -1.11
C LYS A 320 2.00 -14.78 -1.24
N LYS A 321 3.21 -14.30 -1.52
CA LYS A 321 4.46 -15.06 -1.56
C LYS A 321 5.23 -14.94 -0.24
N ASN A 322 4.53 -14.80 0.89
CA ASN A 322 5.07 -14.72 2.24
C ASN A 322 6.08 -13.57 2.51
N CYS A 323 6.13 -12.56 1.64
CA CYS A 323 6.97 -11.38 1.84
C CYS A 323 6.10 -10.18 2.25
N LEU A 324 6.11 -9.84 3.54
CA LEU A 324 5.32 -8.75 4.10
C LEU A 324 6.10 -7.43 4.05
N VAL A 325 5.52 -6.42 3.40
CA VAL A 325 6.12 -5.10 3.31
C VAL A 325 5.43 -4.13 4.25
N LYS A 326 6.20 -3.44 5.11
CA LYS A 326 5.68 -2.39 5.99
C LYS A 326 5.64 -1.04 5.31
N ASN A 327 6.75 -0.67 4.67
CA ASN A 327 6.90 0.57 3.94
C ASN A 327 6.75 0.29 2.45
N LEU A 328 5.70 0.81 1.82
CA LEU A 328 5.38 0.51 0.42
C LEU A 328 6.49 0.91 -0.56
N GLU A 329 7.28 1.93 -0.21
CA GLU A 329 8.46 2.36 -0.98
C GLU A 329 9.59 1.32 -1.00
N ALA A 330 9.63 0.43 0.00
CA ALA A 330 10.63 -0.64 0.08
C ALA A 330 10.50 -1.66 -1.06
N VAL A 331 9.30 -1.83 -1.63
CA VAL A 331 9.05 -2.71 -2.78
C VAL A 331 9.97 -2.37 -3.96
N GLU A 332 10.06 -1.10 -4.34
CA GLU A 332 10.93 -0.65 -5.44
C GLU A 332 12.41 -0.64 -5.02
N THR A 333 12.68 -0.28 -3.77
CA THR A 333 14.04 -0.18 -3.25
C THR A 333 14.78 -1.51 -3.40
N LEU A 334 14.08 -2.63 -3.21
CA LEU A 334 14.65 -3.96 -3.41
C LEU A 334 15.04 -4.23 -4.87
N GLY A 335 14.25 -3.78 -5.84
CA GLY A 335 14.57 -3.90 -7.27
C GLY A 335 15.80 -3.07 -7.69
N SER A 336 16.02 -1.96 -6.99
CA SER A 336 17.14 -1.03 -7.18
C SER A 336 18.40 -1.40 -6.42
N THR A 337 18.34 -2.42 -5.56
CA THR A 337 19.45 -2.83 -4.70
C THR A 337 20.63 -3.33 -5.52
N SER A 338 21.84 -2.83 -5.22
CA SER A 338 23.10 -3.27 -5.84
C SER A 338 23.98 -4.09 -4.89
N VAL A 339 23.81 -3.92 -3.58
CA VAL A 339 24.54 -4.65 -2.54
C VAL A 339 23.57 -5.23 -1.51
N ILE A 340 23.71 -6.51 -1.19
CA ILE A 340 23.00 -7.17 -0.08
C ILE A 340 24.02 -7.48 1.01
N CYS A 341 23.86 -6.92 2.20
CA CYS A 341 24.60 -7.29 3.39
C CYS A 341 23.76 -8.28 4.20
N SER A 342 24.18 -9.54 4.27
CA SER A 342 23.42 -10.58 4.99
C SER A 342 24.14 -11.03 6.25
N ASP A 343 23.38 -11.18 7.35
CA ASP A 343 23.86 -12.01 8.46
C ASP A 343 23.90 -13.49 8.04
N LYS A 344 24.72 -14.27 8.75
CA LYS A 344 24.89 -15.71 8.57
C LYS A 344 23.84 -16.46 9.40
N THR A 345 23.89 -16.33 10.72
CA THR A 345 23.09 -17.10 11.67
C THR A 345 21.61 -16.73 11.51
N GLY A 346 20.72 -17.72 11.37
CA GLY A 346 19.26 -17.55 11.28
C GLY A 346 18.73 -16.93 9.98
N THR A 347 19.60 -16.27 9.22
CA THR A 347 19.30 -15.67 7.91
C THR A 347 19.69 -16.62 6.77
N LEU A 348 20.99 -16.87 6.58
CA LEU A 348 21.50 -17.80 5.56
C LEU A 348 21.46 -19.25 6.04
N THR A 349 21.69 -19.45 7.33
CA THR A 349 21.64 -20.76 7.99
C THR A 349 20.31 -20.97 8.71
N GLN A 350 20.07 -22.21 9.11
CA GLN A 350 18.84 -22.60 9.81
C GLN A 350 18.83 -22.21 11.30
N ASN A 351 19.94 -21.67 11.84
CA ASN A 351 20.17 -21.44 13.27
C ASN A 351 19.91 -22.72 14.08
N ARG A 352 20.35 -23.85 13.53
CA ARG A 352 20.15 -25.17 14.13
C ARG A 352 21.33 -26.07 13.85
N MET A 353 22.05 -26.39 14.91
CA MET A 353 23.13 -27.36 14.86
C MET A 353 22.64 -28.73 14.36
N THR A 354 23.30 -29.26 13.35
CA THR A 354 22.95 -30.50 12.64
C THR A 354 24.23 -31.28 12.34
N VAL A 355 24.15 -32.62 12.33
CA VAL A 355 25.27 -33.48 11.97
C VAL A 355 25.56 -33.34 10.48
N ALA A 356 26.81 -33.06 10.13
CA ALA A 356 27.23 -32.80 8.75
C ALA A 356 28.08 -33.95 8.19
N HIS A 357 29.14 -34.33 8.89
CA HIS A 357 30.00 -35.44 8.48
C HIS A 357 30.29 -36.38 9.65
N MET A 358 30.69 -37.59 9.30
CA MET A 358 31.14 -38.61 10.23
C MET A 358 32.42 -39.22 9.68
N TRP A 359 33.35 -39.57 10.56
CA TRP A 359 34.55 -40.29 10.19
C TRP A 359 34.58 -41.63 10.91
N PHE A 360 34.50 -42.71 10.14
CA PHE A 360 34.66 -44.09 10.62
C PHE A 360 35.22 -44.94 9.47
N ASP A 361 35.81 -46.10 9.78
CA ASP A 361 36.42 -47.00 8.78
C ASP A 361 37.44 -46.31 7.83
N LYS A 362 38.11 -45.25 8.31
CA LYS A 362 39.04 -44.37 7.57
C LYS A 362 38.41 -43.49 6.45
N TYR A 363 37.09 -43.47 6.31
CA TYR A 363 36.39 -42.65 5.33
C TYR A 363 35.57 -41.54 5.98
N ILE A 364 35.45 -40.40 5.30
CA ILE A 364 34.52 -39.33 5.67
C ILE A 364 33.18 -39.61 4.96
N HIS A 365 32.12 -39.71 5.75
CA HIS A 365 30.75 -39.91 5.30
C HIS A 365 29.97 -38.61 5.50
N ALA A 366 29.33 -38.11 4.44
CA ALA A 366 28.42 -36.97 4.53
C ALA A 366 27.03 -37.43 5.01
N ALA A 367 26.47 -36.69 5.96
CA ALA A 367 25.09 -36.84 6.43
C ALA A 367 24.18 -35.83 5.71
N ASP A 368 22.89 -36.17 5.63
CA ASP A 368 21.90 -35.24 5.09
C ASP A 368 21.62 -34.11 6.09
N THR A 369 21.89 -32.88 5.65
CA THR A 369 21.70 -31.65 6.42
C THR A 369 20.42 -30.89 6.03
N SER A 370 19.66 -31.39 5.04
CA SER A 370 18.44 -30.76 4.55
C SER A 370 17.25 -30.92 5.52
N GLU A 371 16.31 -29.95 5.51
CA GLU A 371 15.12 -30.01 6.38
C GLU A 371 14.15 -31.15 5.99
N GLU A 372 14.08 -31.49 4.70
CA GLU A 372 13.12 -32.42 4.09
C GLU A 372 13.69 -33.82 3.83
N MET A 373 14.97 -34.05 4.18
CA MET A 373 15.68 -35.32 4.00
C MET A 373 15.72 -35.83 2.56
N THR A 374 16.06 -34.96 1.60
CA THR A 374 16.15 -35.30 0.17
C THR A 374 17.55 -35.74 -0.27
N GLY A 375 18.53 -35.76 0.64
CA GLY A 375 19.92 -36.05 0.36
C GLY A 375 20.24 -37.54 0.22
N GLU A 376 21.47 -37.84 -0.24
CA GLU A 376 21.96 -39.22 -0.36
C GLU A 376 22.14 -39.85 1.03
N GLN A 377 21.65 -41.09 1.19
CA GLN A 377 21.86 -41.86 2.40
C GLN A 377 23.28 -42.45 2.41
N PHE A 378 24.00 -42.27 3.52
CA PHE A 378 25.30 -42.90 3.72
C PHE A 378 25.16 -44.39 4.08
N ASP A 379 26.23 -45.16 3.89
CA ASP A 379 26.23 -46.60 4.16
C ASP A 379 26.05 -46.91 5.66
N MET A 380 24.90 -47.48 6.00
CA MET A 380 24.55 -47.87 7.37
C MET A 380 24.87 -49.34 7.69
N SER A 381 25.44 -50.10 6.75
CA SER A 381 25.66 -51.53 6.91
C SER A 381 26.88 -51.88 7.78
N SER A 382 27.81 -50.94 7.97
CA SER A 382 29.01 -51.16 8.77
C SER A 382 28.69 -51.36 10.25
N LYS A 383 29.33 -52.36 10.87
CA LYS A 383 29.25 -52.60 12.32
C LYS A 383 29.89 -51.45 13.12
N THR A 384 30.87 -50.75 12.55
CA THR A 384 31.49 -49.57 13.16
C THR A 384 30.47 -48.43 13.28
N TRP A 385 29.61 -48.24 12.27
CA TRP A 385 28.51 -47.27 12.32
C TRP A 385 27.50 -47.65 13.41
N ALA A 386 27.10 -48.92 13.52
CA ALA A 386 26.18 -49.36 14.57
C ALA A 386 26.72 -49.06 15.99
N ALA A 387 28.03 -49.24 16.19
CA ALA A 387 28.70 -48.82 17.41
C ALA A 387 28.68 -47.29 17.59
N LEU A 388 29.00 -46.52 16.56
CA LEU A 388 29.02 -45.05 16.62
C LEU A 388 27.65 -44.46 16.94
N GLY A 389 26.61 -44.92 16.23
CA GLY A 389 25.22 -44.53 16.45
C GLY A 389 24.72 -44.89 17.85
N ARG A 390 25.17 -46.04 18.40
CA ARG A 390 24.89 -46.43 19.79
C ARG A 390 25.56 -45.47 20.78
N VAL A 391 26.85 -45.18 20.62
CA VAL A 391 27.58 -44.24 21.51
C VAL A 391 26.94 -42.85 21.46
N ALA A 392 26.59 -42.35 20.27
CA ALA A 392 25.95 -41.05 20.09
C ALA A 392 24.54 -41.00 20.73
N SER A 393 23.81 -42.11 20.72
CA SER A 393 22.47 -42.22 21.31
C SER A 393 22.51 -42.30 22.84
N LEU A 394 23.43 -43.10 23.41
CA LEU A 394 23.54 -43.39 24.84
C LEU A 394 24.23 -42.27 25.62
N CYS A 395 25.36 -41.78 25.12
CA CYS A 395 26.15 -40.72 25.75
C CYS A 395 25.55 -39.34 25.44
N ASN A 396 24.26 -39.15 25.73
CA ASN A 396 23.53 -37.94 25.38
C ASN A 396 22.39 -37.68 26.39
N ARG A 397 22.27 -36.45 26.90
CA ARG A 397 21.23 -36.06 27.88
C ARG A 397 20.02 -35.39 27.24
N ALA A 398 20.07 -35.08 25.95
CA ALA A 398 18.97 -34.43 25.26
C ALA A 398 17.74 -35.34 25.19
N VAL A 399 16.55 -34.76 25.38
CA VAL A 399 15.26 -35.46 25.34
C VAL A 399 14.24 -34.65 24.53
N PHE A 400 13.41 -35.33 23.74
CA PHE A 400 12.28 -34.69 23.07
C PHE A 400 11.21 -34.28 24.07
N ARG A 401 10.60 -33.10 23.88
CA ARG A 401 9.40 -32.74 24.66
C ARG A 401 8.22 -33.63 24.31
N GLY A 402 7.44 -33.99 25.32
CA GLY A 402 6.25 -34.83 25.16
C GLY A 402 5.17 -34.18 24.27
N GLY A 403 4.40 -35.00 23.55
CA GLY A 403 3.26 -34.57 22.73
C GLY A 403 3.61 -33.98 21.36
N GLN A 404 4.77 -34.32 20.79
CA GLN A 404 5.26 -33.79 19.51
C GLN A 404 5.46 -34.86 18.41
N GLU A 405 4.79 -36.01 18.51
CA GLU A 405 4.93 -37.12 17.55
C GLU A 405 4.47 -36.75 16.14
N ASP A 406 3.45 -35.88 16.02
CA ASP A 406 2.90 -35.40 14.74
C ASP A 406 3.85 -34.48 13.95
N LYS A 407 4.89 -33.91 14.60
CA LYS A 407 5.87 -33.04 13.95
C LYS A 407 7.03 -33.86 13.39
N PRO A 408 7.61 -33.47 12.24
CA PRO A 408 8.83 -34.11 11.72
C PRO A 408 9.97 -33.97 12.72
N VAL A 409 10.83 -34.99 12.82
CA VAL A 409 11.93 -35.09 13.82
C VAL A 409 12.83 -33.84 13.81
N SER A 410 13.05 -33.25 12.63
CA SER A 410 13.80 -32.01 12.45
C SER A 410 13.22 -30.85 13.27
N ARG A 411 11.89 -30.68 13.30
CA ARG A 411 11.19 -29.55 13.94
C ARG A 411 10.70 -29.84 15.36
N ARG A 412 10.94 -31.04 15.89
CA ARG A 412 10.63 -31.35 17.30
C ARG A 412 11.51 -30.52 18.23
N GLU A 413 10.92 -30.00 19.30
CA GLU A 413 11.62 -29.31 20.37
C GLU A 413 12.31 -30.33 21.27
N VAL A 414 13.55 -30.00 21.64
CA VAL A 414 14.42 -30.86 22.43
C VAL A 414 14.93 -30.05 23.60
N GLU A 415 14.95 -30.68 24.78
CA GLU A 415 15.58 -30.15 25.97
C GLU A 415 17.01 -30.68 26.04
N GLY A 416 17.99 -29.80 25.90
CA GLY A 416 19.42 -30.16 25.90
C GLY A 416 20.27 -29.07 25.24
N ASP A 417 21.59 -29.27 25.27
CA ASP A 417 22.52 -28.39 24.55
C ASP A 417 22.36 -28.56 23.02
N ALA A 418 22.80 -27.57 22.23
CA ALA A 418 22.66 -27.56 20.78
C ALA A 418 23.37 -28.77 20.13
N SER A 419 24.58 -29.11 20.59
CA SER A 419 25.32 -30.28 20.08
C SER A 419 24.66 -31.61 20.44
N GLU A 420 24.12 -31.72 21.65
CA GLU A 420 23.41 -32.93 22.09
C GLU A 420 22.07 -33.10 21.36
N THR A 421 21.38 -31.98 21.12
CA THR A 421 20.15 -31.91 20.33
C THR A 421 20.40 -32.33 18.88
N ALA A 422 21.49 -31.87 18.27
CA ALA A 422 21.88 -32.25 16.92
C ALA A 422 22.09 -33.77 16.81
N LEU A 423 22.84 -34.36 17.74
CA LEU A 423 23.10 -35.78 17.81
C LEU A 423 21.81 -36.59 18.02
N LEU A 424 20.94 -36.16 18.94
CA LEU A 424 19.67 -36.84 19.20
C LEU A 424 18.77 -36.86 17.97
N LYS A 425 18.63 -35.71 17.30
CA LYS A 425 17.78 -35.61 16.10
C LYS A 425 18.34 -36.46 14.96
N PHE A 426 19.67 -36.48 14.81
CA PHE A 426 20.33 -37.30 13.81
C PHE A 426 20.16 -38.80 14.09
N THR A 427 20.41 -39.27 15.32
CA THR A 427 20.24 -40.68 15.65
C THR A 427 18.79 -41.13 15.58
N GLU A 428 17.83 -40.28 15.94
CA GLU A 428 16.40 -40.56 15.80
C GLU A 428 15.99 -40.66 14.32
N MET A 429 16.53 -39.82 13.44
CA MET A 429 16.27 -39.88 12.00
C MET A 429 16.80 -41.16 11.36
N VAL A 430 18.00 -41.60 11.77
CA VAL A 430 18.67 -42.75 11.15
C VAL A 430 18.23 -44.08 11.77
N LEU A 431 18.11 -44.16 13.10
CA LEU A 431 17.81 -45.40 13.84
C LEU A 431 16.32 -45.55 14.16
N GLY A 432 15.53 -44.46 14.11
CA GLY A 432 14.07 -44.47 14.27
C GLY A 432 13.54 -44.67 15.69
N ASN A 433 14.36 -45.11 16.66
CA ASN A 433 13.91 -45.34 18.04
C ASN A 433 15.03 -45.17 19.07
N VAL A 434 15.46 -43.93 19.33
CA VAL A 434 16.52 -43.64 20.31
C VAL A 434 16.05 -43.93 21.74
N VAL A 435 14.77 -43.69 22.04
CA VAL A 435 14.19 -43.97 23.37
C VAL A 435 14.28 -45.46 23.68
N GLY A 436 13.89 -46.32 22.74
CA GLY A 436 14.01 -47.76 22.87
C GLY A 436 15.45 -48.25 23.04
N ILE A 437 16.41 -47.64 22.33
CA ILE A 437 17.85 -47.96 22.52
C ILE A 437 18.30 -47.59 23.93
N ARG A 438 17.87 -46.45 24.46
CA ARG A 438 18.21 -46.02 25.82
C ARG A 438 17.53 -46.88 26.89
N ASP A 439 16.30 -47.34 26.65
CA ASP A 439 15.58 -48.22 27.56
C ASP A 439 16.18 -49.64 27.59
N GLN A 440 16.68 -50.13 26.44
CA GLN A 440 17.38 -51.42 26.34
C GLN A 440 18.78 -51.40 26.95
N ASN A 441 19.40 -50.22 27.07
CA ASN A 441 20.73 -50.05 27.66
C ASN A 441 20.64 -49.12 28.88
N PRO A 442 20.08 -49.60 30.01
CA PRO A 442 19.84 -48.76 31.17
C PRO A 442 21.15 -48.18 31.71
N LYS A 443 21.10 -46.88 32.03
CA LYS A 443 22.25 -46.10 32.48
C LYS A 443 22.50 -46.33 33.97
N VAL A 444 23.69 -46.80 34.32
CA VAL A 444 24.10 -47.13 35.71
C VAL A 444 24.84 -45.97 36.35
N ALA A 445 25.74 -45.31 35.61
CA ALA A 445 26.50 -44.16 36.08
C ALA A 445 26.75 -43.16 34.94
N GLU A 446 26.91 -41.89 35.29
CA GLU A 446 27.20 -40.81 34.34
C GLU A 446 28.11 -39.76 34.95
N ILE A 447 29.09 -39.34 34.17
CA ILE A 447 29.87 -38.14 34.40
C ILE A 447 29.41 -37.10 33.37
N PRO A 448 28.69 -36.03 33.79
CA PRO A 448 28.26 -34.99 32.89
C PRO A 448 29.47 -34.22 32.34
N PHE A 449 29.28 -33.57 31.18
CA PHE A 449 30.34 -32.76 30.58
C PHE A 449 30.84 -31.69 31.55
N ASN A 450 32.16 -31.66 31.77
CA ASN A 450 32.83 -30.64 32.58
C ASN A 450 33.93 -29.98 31.74
N SER A 451 34.03 -28.64 31.80
CA SER A 451 35.05 -27.85 31.09
C SER A 451 36.49 -28.22 31.46
N THR A 452 36.73 -28.74 32.67
CA THR A 452 38.06 -29.19 33.09
C THR A 452 38.43 -30.53 32.45
N ASN A 453 37.46 -31.46 32.38
CA ASN A 453 37.68 -32.81 31.86
C ASN A 453 37.57 -32.86 30.33
N LYS A 454 36.74 -32.00 29.72
CA LYS A 454 36.45 -31.88 28.28
C LYS A 454 35.84 -33.14 27.64
N PHE A 455 35.27 -34.03 28.44
CA PHE A 455 34.52 -35.19 27.97
C PHE A 455 33.27 -35.40 28.82
N GLN A 456 32.34 -36.16 28.28
CA GLN A 456 31.17 -36.73 28.95
C GLN A 456 31.25 -38.24 28.84
N LEU A 457 30.90 -38.94 29.92
CA LEU A 457 30.98 -40.39 30.01
C LEU A 457 29.71 -40.95 30.64
N SER A 458 29.26 -42.11 30.16
CA SER A 458 28.20 -42.87 30.82
C SER A 458 28.48 -44.37 30.72
N ILE A 459 28.01 -45.11 31.72
CA ILE A 459 28.13 -46.56 31.81
C ILE A 459 26.73 -47.16 31.74
N HIS A 460 26.54 -48.13 30.86
CA HIS A 460 25.27 -48.76 30.55
C HIS A 460 25.38 -50.28 30.68
N GLU A 461 24.26 -50.93 30.96
CA GLU A 461 24.12 -52.38 30.72
C GLU A 461 23.98 -52.64 29.23
N THR A 462 24.47 -53.79 28.77
CA THR A 462 24.37 -54.20 27.36
C THR A 462 22.97 -54.65 26.99
N ASP A 463 22.66 -54.51 25.69
CA ASP A 463 21.40 -54.88 25.05
C ASP A 463 21.14 -56.39 25.04
N ASP A 464 22.20 -57.20 25.06
CA ASP A 464 22.11 -58.66 25.08
C ASP A 464 22.03 -59.19 26.51
N PRO A 465 20.92 -59.81 26.95
CA PRO A 465 20.80 -60.41 28.28
C PRO A 465 21.76 -61.59 28.53
N ALA A 466 22.39 -62.13 27.48
CA ALA A 466 23.45 -63.12 27.61
C ALA A 466 24.82 -62.51 27.94
N ASP A 467 25.05 -61.23 27.62
CA ASP A 467 26.28 -60.51 27.92
C ASP A 467 26.11 -59.71 29.21
N LYS A 468 26.82 -60.08 30.26
CA LYS A 468 26.74 -59.43 31.58
C LYS A 468 27.73 -58.28 31.76
N ARG A 469 28.42 -57.88 30.69
CA ARG A 469 29.42 -56.82 30.72
C ARG A 469 28.75 -55.44 30.74
N TYR A 470 29.46 -54.47 31.28
CA TYR A 470 29.04 -53.07 31.22
C TYR A 470 29.67 -52.38 30.00
N LEU A 471 28.87 -51.60 29.28
CA LEU A 471 29.32 -50.77 28.18
C LEU A 471 29.60 -49.35 28.68
N LEU A 472 30.87 -48.95 28.68
CA LEU A 472 31.30 -47.59 28.93
C LEU A 472 31.33 -46.84 27.59
N VAL A 473 30.65 -45.70 27.52
CA VAL A 473 30.63 -44.81 26.35
C VAL A 473 31.13 -43.42 26.75
N MET A 474 31.92 -42.80 25.88
CA MET A 474 32.48 -41.47 26.12
C MET A 474 32.46 -40.65 24.83
N LYS A 475 32.13 -39.36 24.97
CA LYS A 475 32.26 -38.37 23.90
C LYS A 475 32.97 -37.12 24.41
N GLY A 476 33.68 -36.39 23.56
CA GLY A 476 34.38 -35.19 23.97
C GLY A 476 35.17 -34.52 22.87
N ALA A 477 36.09 -33.64 23.26
CA ALA A 477 37.01 -33.00 22.31
C ALA A 477 37.88 -34.08 21.60
N PRO A 478 38.01 -34.06 20.26
CA PRO A 478 38.67 -35.12 19.50
C PRO A 478 40.06 -35.48 20.03
N GLU A 479 40.91 -34.49 20.31
CA GLU A 479 42.27 -34.68 20.82
C GLU A 479 42.29 -35.34 22.20
N ARG A 480 41.32 -35.00 23.07
CA ARG A 480 41.21 -35.54 24.43
C ARG A 480 40.71 -36.97 24.45
N ILE A 481 39.86 -37.32 23.48
CA ILE A 481 39.37 -38.68 23.32
C ILE A 481 40.47 -39.56 22.76
N LEU A 482 41.20 -39.09 21.75
CA LEU A 482 42.31 -39.84 21.15
C LEU A 482 43.42 -40.16 22.18
N GLU A 483 43.81 -39.20 23.03
CA GLU A 483 44.79 -39.39 24.11
C GLU A 483 44.41 -40.52 25.10
N ARG A 484 43.12 -40.85 25.20
CA ARG A 484 42.57 -41.87 26.11
C ARG A 484 42.33 -43.22 25.44
N CYS A 485 42.46 -43.30 24.13
CA CYS A 485 42.21 -44.51 23.36
C CYS A 485 43.50 -45.28 23.07
N SER A 486 43.43 -46.60 23.14
CA SER A 486 44.53 -47.52 22.80
C SER A 486 44.23 -48.39 21.58
N SER A 487 42.94 -48.58 21.27
CA SER A 487 42.47 -49.30 20.08
C SER A 487 41.50 -48.43 19.27
N ILE A 488 41.27 -48.80 18.02
CA ILE A 488 40.29 -48.20 17.11
C ILE A 488 39.47 -49.30 16.43
N MET A 489 38.18 -49.05 16.24
CA MET A 489 37.28 -49.97 15.56
C MET A 489 37.30 -49.72 14.05
N ILE A 490 37.63 -50.76 13.27
CA ILE A 490 37.61 -50.74 11.80
C ILE A 490 36.83 -51.96 11.32
N THR A 491 35.78 -51.75 10.54
CA THR A 491 34.83 -52.77 10.03
C THR A 491 34.31 -53.73 11.11
N GLY A 492 34.15 -53.23 12.35
CA GLY A 492 33.69 -53.99 13.52
C GLY A 492 34.76 -54.82 14.24
N GLN A 493 36.04 -54.72 13.88
CA GLN A 493 37.16 -55.32 14.62
C GLN A 493 37.99 -54.24 15.32
N GLU A 494 38.49 -54.55 16.51
CA GLU A 494 39.37 -53.65 17.27
C GLU A 494 40.84 -53.85 16.86
N TRP A 495 41.47 -52.79 16.36
CA TRP A 495 42.89 -52.74 16.02
C TRP A 495 43.64 -51.84 17.00
N PRO A 496 44.91 -52.11 17.33
CA PRO A 496 45.72 -51.19 18.12
C PRO A 496 45.92 -49.85 17.38
N LEU A 497 45.98 -48.76 18.13
CA LEU A 497 46.12 -47.42 17.57
C LEU A 497 47.58 -47.14 17.13
N ASP A 498 47.88 -47.40 15.86
CA ASP A 498 49.20 -47.14 15.26
C ASP A 498 49.39 -45.66 14.84
N GLU A 499 50.65 -45.23 14.65
CA GLU A 499 50.97 -43.85 14.22
C GLU A 499 50.34 -43.48 12.87
N GLU A 500 50.27 -44.41 11.91
CA GLU A 500 49.59 -44.18 10.63
C GLU A 500 48.10 -43.84 10.82
N MET A 501 47.43 -44.51 11.78
CA MET A 501 46.01 -44.25 12.07
C MET A 501 45.81 -42.92 12.78
N LYS A 502 46.78 -42.49 13.60
CA LYS A 502 46.77 -41.14 14.19
C LYS A 502 46.97 -40.06 13.15
N GLU A 503 47.82 -40.28 12.15
CA GLU A 503 47.97 -39.34 11.02
C GLU A 503 46.69 -39.26 10.18
N ASP A 504 46.04 -40.39 9.89
CA ASP A 504 44.76 -40.42 9.18
C ASP A 504 43.66 -39.68 9.98
N PHE A 505 43.59 -39.90 11.30
CA PHE A 505 42.71 -39.16 12.20
C PHE A 505 42.99 -37.66 12.16
N GLN A 506 44.26 -37.26 12.24
CA GLN A 506 44.64 -35.85 12.26
C GLN A 506 44.31 -35.17 10.92
N ARG A 507 44.47 -35.88 9.80
CA ARG A 507 44.08 -35.42 8.46
C ARG A 507 42.57 -35.17 8.39
N ALA A 508 41.77 -36.15 8.81
CA ALA A 508 40.31 -36.02 8.84
C ALA A 508 39.84 -34.90 9.79
N TYR A 509 40.46 -34.78 10.98
CA TYR A 509 40.14 -33.72 11.94
C TYR A 509 40.43 -32.32 11.36
N MET A 510 41.58 -32.14 10.70
CA MET A 510 41.93 -30.86 10.06
C MET A 510 41.02 -30.54 8.88
N GLU A 511 40.63 -31.55 8.08
CA GLU A 511 39.72 -31.40 6.95
C GLU A 511 38.33 -30.95 7.42
N LEU A 512 37.73 -31.65 8.39
CA LEU A 512 36.44 -31.29 8.97
C LEU A 512 36.48 -29.91 9.67
N GLY A 513 37.59 -29.60 10.35
CA GLY A 513 37.79 -28.28 10.93
C GLY A 513 37.88 -27.16 9.90
N SER A 514 38.46 -27.43 8.72
CA SER A 514 38.57 -26.46 7.61
C SER A 514 37.22 -26.16 6.95
N LEU A 515 36.26 -27.08 7.05
CA LEU A 515 34.86 -26.91 6.65
C LEU A 515 34.06 -26.08 7.68
N GLY A 516 34.71 -25.58 8.74
CA GLY A 516 34.06 -24.76 9.76
C GLY A 516 33.15 -25.55 10.70
N GLU A 517 33.30 -26.88 10.73
CA GLU A 517 32.46 -27.79 11.49
C GLU A 517 33.03 -28.03 12.88
N ARG A 518 32.14 -28.17 13.86
CA ARG A 518 32.50 -28.56 15.23
C ARG A 518 32.61 -30.08 15.31
N VAL A 519 33.82 -30.58 15.49
CA VAL A 519 34.12 -32.02 15.53
C VAL A 519 34.09 -32.54 16.98
N LEU A 520 33.46 -33.70 17.18
CA LEU A 520 33.44 -34.45 18.45
C LEU A 520 33.99 -35.86 18.24
N GLY A 521 34.79 -36.34 19.21
CA GLY A 521 35.30 -37.71 19.23
C GLY A 521 34.41 -38.63 20.06
N PHE A 522 34.26 -39.87 19.60
CA PHE A 522 33.43 -40.90 20.23
C PHE A 522 34.24 -42.17 20.44
N CYS A 523 34.19 -42.70 21.66
CA CYS A 523 34.82 -43.96 22.01
C CYS A 523 33.93 -44.79 22.94
N HIS A 524 34.19 -46.10 22.97
CA HIS A 524 33.54 -47.01 23.90
C HIS A 524 34.55 -47.99 24.51
N CYS A 525 34.12 -48.73 25.52
CA CYS A 525 34.87 -49.86 26.07
C CYS A 525 33.91 -50.83 26.74
N TYR A 526 34.06 -52.12 26.45
CA TYR A 526 33.38 -53.17 27.21
C TYR A 526 34.19 -53.49 28.46
N LEU A 527 33.62 -53.24 29.63
CA LEU A 527 34.26 -53.52 30.90
C LEU A 527 34.29 -55.03 31.15
N PRO A 528 35.44 -55.60 31.55
CA PRO A 528 35.56 -57.04 31.76
C PRO A 528 34.74 -57.52 32.96
N GLU A 529 33.96 -58.59 32.76
CA GLU A 529 33.08 -59.18 33.78
C GLU A 529 33.84 -59.61 35.04
N ASP A 530 35.08 -60.10 34.89
CA ASP A 530 35.94 -60.53 36.00
C ASP A 530 36.21 -59.42 37.04
N LYS A 531 36.26 -58.16 36.59
CA LYS A 531 36.54 -56.99 37.45
C LYS A 531 35.28 -56.24 37.85
N PHE A 532 34.24 -56.29 37.03
CA PHE A 532 33.02 -55.52 37.19
C PHE A 532 31.80 -56.45 37.06
N PRO A 533 31.43 -57.19 38.13
CA PRO A 533 30.29 -58.09 38.10
C PRO A 533 28.95 -57.34 38.04
N ALA A 534 27.89 -58.01 37.60
CA ALA A 534 26.53 -57.45 37.56
C ALA A 534 26.09 -56.96 38.95
N GLY A 535 25.71 -55.68 39.04
CA GLY A 535 25.36 -54.97 40.28
C GLY A 535 26.50 -54.19 40.92
N PHE A 536 27.66 -54.07 40.27
CA PHE A 536 28.79 -53.26 40.74
C PHE A 536 28.40 -51.78 40.87
N GLN A 537 28.68 -51.17 42.03
CA GLN A 537 28.43 -49.75 42.26
C GLN A 537 29.59 -48.92 41.69
N PHE A 538 29.32 -48.21 40.60
CA PHE A 538 30.28 -47.27 40.03
C PHE A 538 30.28 -45.96 40.82
N ASP A 539 31.45 -45.55 41.29
CA ASP A 539 31.65 -44.26 41.97
C ASP A 539 32.26 -43.26 40.99
N THR A 540 31.58 -42.13 40.82
CA THR A 540 31.97 -41.04 39.92
C THR A 540 33.01 -40.09 40.51
N GLU A 541 33.22 -40.07 41.84
CA GLU A 541 34.15 -39.16 42.51
C GLU A 541 35.56 -39.75 42.64
N GLU A 542 35.68 -40.98 43.14
CA GLU A 542 36.98 -41.69 43.24
C GLU A 542 37.36 -42.45 41.95
N MET A 543 36.52 -42.38 40.89
CA MET A 543 36.69 -43.02 39.57
C MET A 543 37.17 -44.48 39.65
N ASN A 544 36.27 -45.37 40.10
CA ASN A 544 36.57 -46.80 40.29
C ASN A 544 36.57 -47.64 38.98
N PHE A 545 36.56 -47.00 37.81
CA PHE A 545 36.53 -47.62 36.49
C PHE A 545 37.62 -47.02 35.57
N PRO A 546 38.08 -47.76 34.54
CA PRO A 546 39.13 -47.26 33.65
C PRO A 546 38.63 -46.11 32.76
N THR A 547 39.34 -44.98 32.78
CA THR A 547 39.11 -43.84 31.87
C THR A 547 40.15 -43.75 30.74
N ASN A 548 41.09 -44.70 30.70
CA ASN A 548 42.18 -44.81 29.72
C ASN A 548 42.15 -46.22 29.11
N ASN A 549 42.76 -46.39 27.93
CA ASN A 549 42.72 -47.62 27.13
C ASN A 549 41.32 -47.95 26.57
N LEU A 550 40.64 -46.92 26.08
CA LEU A 550 39.33 -47.05 25.43
C LEU A 550 39.50 -47.43 23.94
N CYS A 551 38.43 -47.92 23.32
CA CYS A 551 38.37 -48.16 21.88
C CYS A 551 37.73 -46.96 21.16
N PHE A 552 38.50 -46.31 20.29
CA PHE A 552 38.03 -45.22 19.46
C PHE A 552 37.08 -45.74 18.38
N VAL A 553 35.93 -45.11 18.19
CA VAL A 553 34.93 -45.56 17.22
C VAL A 553 34.89 -44.64 16.00
N GLY A 554 34.87 -43.33 16.21
CA GLY A 554 34.74 -42.37 15.12
C GLY A 554 34.66 -40.91 15.55
N LEU A 555 34.65 -40.02 14.56
CA LEU A 555 34.33 -38.61 14.72
C LEU A 555 32.93 -38.32 14.19
N ILE A 556 32.23 -37.35 14.79
CA ILE A 556 31.04 -36.74 14.23
C ILE A 556 31.24 -35.23 14.24
N SER A 557 31.04 -34.59 13.10
CA SER A 557 31.09 -33.15 12.96
C SER A 557 29.68 -32.55 12.89
N LEU A 558 29.56 -31.34 13.42
CA LEU A 558 28.32 -30.60 13.54
C LEU A 558 28.50 -29.24 12.88
N ILE A 559 27.51 -28.80 12.13
CA ILE A 559 27.47 -27.46 11.55
C ILE A 559 26.06 -26.87 11.71
N ASP A 560 25.95 -25.55 11.63
CA ASP A 560 24.68 -24.88 11.34
C ASP A 560 24.54 -24.79 9.81
N PRO A 561 23.75 -25.67 9.17
CA PRO A 561 23.74 -25.78 7.73
C PRO A 561 23.00 -24.61 7.07
N PRO A 562 23.38 -24.26 5.83
CA PRO A 562 22.62 -23.30 5.04
C PRO A 562 21.20 -23.83 4.76
N ARG A 563 20.25 -22.92 4.53
CA ARG A 563 18.91 -23.30 4.06
C ARG A 563 19.01 -23.80 2.62
N SER A 564 18.19 -24.78 2.25
CA SER A 564 18.26 -25.44 0.92
C SER A 564 18.06 -24.48 -0.26
N SER A 565 17.27 -23.43 -0.10
CA SER A 565 16.98 -22.43 -1.14
C SER A 565 18.03 -21.32 -1.27
N VAL A 566 18.92 -21.16 -0.28
CA VAL A 566 19.87 -20.04 -0.20
C VAL A 566 20.93 -20.07 -1.30
N PRO A 567 21.59 -21.21 -1.62
CA PRO A 567 22.59 -21.25 -2.68
C PRO A 567 22.04 -20.84 -4.06
N GLU A 568 20.85 -21.35 -4.42
CA GLU A 568 20.20 -20.97 -5.69
C GLU A 568 19.81 -19.49 -5.69
N ALA A 569 19.33 -18.96 -4.57
CA ALA A 569 18.94 -17.58 -4.45
C ALA A 569 20.13 -16.61 -4.58
N ILE A 570 21.28 -16.93 -3.96
CA ILE A 570 22.51 -16.14 -4.10
C ILE A 570 23.03 -16.19 -5.54
N SER A 571 22.98 -17.35 -6.19
CA SER A 571 23.33 -17.48 -7.61
C SER A 571 22.47 -16.56 -8.48
N LYS A 572 21.14 -16.51 -8.25
CA LYS A 572 20.24 -15.58 -8.95
C LYS A 572 20.54 -14.11 -8.64
N CYS A 573 20.89 -13.77 -7.41
CA CYS A 573 21.35 -12.41 -7.07
C CYS A 573 22.61 -12.02 -7.85
N HIS A 574 23.58 -12.94 -7.98
CA HIS A 574 24.77 -12.72 -8.79
C HIS A 574 24.46 -12.60 -10.28
N SER A 575 23.56 -13.43 -10.83
CA SER A 575 23.08 -13.28 -12.22
C SER A 575 22.43 -11.91 -12.46
N ALA A 576 21.72 -11.39 -11.46
CA ALA A 576 21.11 -10.07 -11.46
C ALA A 576 22.11 -8.91 -11.22
N GLY A 577 23.41 -9.22 -11.10
CA GLY A 577 24.49 -8.25 -10.89
C GLY A 577 24.53 -7.63 -9.49
N ILE A 578 23.91 -8.26 -8.50
CA ILE A 578 23.89 -7.82 -7.10
C ILE A 578 25.11 -8.41 -6.37
N LYS A 579 25.84 -7.56 -5.65
CA LYS A 579 26.95 -7.99 -4.80
C LYS A 579 26.43 -8.43 -3.43
N VAL A 580 26.69 -9.68 -3.04
CA VAL A 580 26.30 -10.20 -1.72
C VAL A 580 27.53 -10.17 -0.80
N ILE A 581 27.38 -9.60 0.39
CA ILE A 581 28.42 -9.46 1.41
C ILE A 581 27.90 -10.14 2.68
N MET A 582 28.68 -11.06 3.25
CA MET A 582 28.36 -11.66 4.54
C MET A 582 28.86 -10.75 5.67
N VAL A 583 28.02 -10.42 6.64
CA VAL A 583 28.36 -9.61 7.81
C VAL A 583 27.89 -10.31 9.08
N THR A 584 28.80 -11.03 9.74
CA THR A 584 28.47 -11.90 10.87
C THR A 584 29.36 -11.68 12.09
N GLY A 585 28.82 -12.03 13.26
CA GLY A 585 29.56 -12.10 14.53
C GLY A 585 30.37 -13.39 14.70
N ASP A 586 30.22 -14.35 13.78
CA ASP A 586 30.83 -15.68 13.88
C ASP A 586 32.34 -15.68 13.61
N HIS A 587 33.01 -16.79 13.96
CA HIS A 587 34.43 -17.00 13.73
C HIS A 587 34.78 -16.97 12.22
N PRO A 588 35.93 -16.39 11.83
CA PRO A 588 36.31 -16.27 10.41
C PRO A 588 36.34 -17.60 9.64
N ILE A 589 36.75 -18.69 10.29
CA ILE A 589 36.84 -20.02 9.65
C ILE A 589 35.43 -20.52 9.25
N THR A 590 34.49 -20.49 10.19
CA THR A 590 33.10 -20.92 9.96
C THR A 590 32.40 -19.99 8.98
N ALA A 591 32.59 -18.68 9.11
CA ALA A 591 32.04 -17.71 8.16
C ALA A 591 32.55 -17.94 6.73
N LYS A 592 33.86 -18.20 6.55
CA LYS A 592 34.46 -18.50 5.25
C LYS A 592 33.91 -19.81 4.65
N ALA A 593 33.78 -20.86 5.47
CA ALA A 593 33.25 -22.14 5.01
C ALA A 593 31.78 -22.04 4.57
N ILE A 594 30.93 -21.39 5.37
CA ILE A 594 29.53 -21.14 5.00
C ILE A 594 29.44 -20.25 3.76
N ALA A 595 30.26 -19.20 3.66
CA ALA A 595 30.30 -18.31 2.50
C ALA A 595 30.63 -19.06 1.19
N ARG A 596 31.52 -20.06 1.24
CA ARG A 596 31.79 -20.97 0.12
C ARG A 596 30.60 -21.90 -0.16
N ALA A 597 30.00 -22.48 0.86
CA ALA A 597 28.87 -23.39 0.72
C ALA A 597 27.64 -22.73 0.07
N VAL A 598 27.38 -21.45 0.38
CA VAL A 598 26.24 -20.70 -0.18
C VAL A 598 26.55 -19.97 -1.49
N GLY A 599 27.81 -19.94 -1.92
CA GLY A 599 28.23 -19.28 -3.16
C GLY A 599 28.46 -17.77 -3.07
N ILE A 600 28.69 -17.20 -1.87
CA ILE A 600 29.16 -15.81 -1.71
C ILE A 600 30.65 -15.71 -2.11
N ILE A 601 31.44 -16.72 -1.74
CA ILE A 601 32.79 -16.90 -2.25
C ILE A 601 32.73 -18.01 -3.31
N ALA A 602 33.16 -17.71 -4.54
CA ALA A 602 33.19 -18.71 -5.59
C ALA A 602 34.23 -19.80 -5.26
N PRO A 603 34.00 -21.07 -5.64
CA PRO A 603 34.95 -22.16 -5.36
C PRO A 603 36.36 -21.88 -5.89
N GLU A 604 36.48 -21.21 -7.05
CA GLU A 604 37.74 -20.79 -7.67
C GLU A 604 38.37 -19.50 -7.11
N SER A 605 37.65 -18.76 -6.25
CA SER A 605 38.13 -17.49 -5.70
C SER A 605 39.00 -17.72 -4.45
N GLU A 606 40.23 -17.22 -4.51
CA GLU A 606 41.21 -17.32 -3.42
C GLU A 606 41.25 -16.03 -2.58
N THR A 607 41.46 -16.19 -1.27
CA THR A 607 41.79 -15.06 -0.38
C THR A 607 43.30 -14.81 -0.34
N VAL A 608 43.71 -13.66 0.20
CA VAL A 608 45.15 -13.34 0.37
C VAL A 608 45.86 -14.42 1.19
N GLU A 609 45.20 -14.97 2.21
CA GLU A 609 45.71 -16.06 3.04
C GLU A 609 45.81 -17.38 2.25
N ASP A 610 44.85 -17.67 1.37
CA ASP A 610 44.87 -18.88 0.55
C ASP A 610 46.03 -18.84 -0.47
N ILE A 611 46.25 -17.68 -1.10
CA ILE A 611 47.36 -17.47 -2.03
C ILE A 611 48.69 -17.62 -1.30
N ALA A 612 48.82 -17.03 -0.10
CA ALA A 612 50.01 -17.14 0.74
C ALA A 612 50.30 -18.60 1.12
N GLN A 613 49.29 -19.38 1.51
CA GLN A 613 49.42 -20.80 1.83
C GLN A 613 49.78 -21.64 0.60
N ARG A 614 49.11 -21.43 -0.53
CA ARG A 614 49.36 -22.17 -1.77
C ARG A 614 50.75 -21.92 -2.34
N LEU A 615 51.21 -20.68 -2.31
CA LEU A 615 52.54 -20.29 -2.80
C LEU A 615 53.64 -20.44 -1.73
N ASN A 616 53.26 -20.75 -0.50
CA ASN A 616 54.14 -20.82 0.67
C ASN A 616 55.00 -19.56 0.85
N ILE A 617 54.39 -18.38 0.67
CA ILE A 617 55.03 -17.06 0.85
C ILE A 617 54.38 -16.30 2.01
N PRO A 618 55.10 -15.36 2.66
CA PRO A 618 54.49 -14.47 3.66
C PRO A 618 53.36 -13.62 3.06
N ILE A 619 52.30 -13.40 3.84
CA ILE A 619 51.08 -12.65 3.45
C ILE A 619 51.42 -11.26 2.86
N GLU A 620 52.45 -10.60 3.38
CA GLU A 620 52.88 -9.27 2.93
C GLU A 620 53.41 -9.22 1.49
N LYS A 621 53.85 -10.35 0.94
CA LYS A 621 54.38 -10.44 -0.43
C LYS A 621 53.32 -10.79 -1.48
N VAL A 622 52.10 -11.07 -1.06
CA VAL A 622 50.98 -11.35 -1.95
C VAL A 622 50.46 -10.03 -2.51
N ASP A 623 50.29 -9.95 -3.84
CA ASP A 623 49.59 -8.82 -4.44
C ASP A 623 48.11 -8.89 -4.08
N LYS A 624 47.61 -7.85 -3.42
CA LYS A 624 46.21 -7.77 -2.98
C LYS A 624 45.25 -7.73 -4.18
N ALA A 625 45.72 -7.32 -5.36
CA ALA A 625 44.91 -7.29 -6.57
C ALA A 625 44.58 -8.69 -7.13
N ASP A 626 45.42 -9.70 -6.84
CA ASP A 626 45.21 -11.07 -7.31
C ASP A 626 44.11 -11.80 -6.53
N ALA A 627 43.86 -11.37 -5.28
CA ALA A 627 42.83 -11.93 -4.42
C ALA A 627 41.45 -11.35 -4.75
N LYS A 628 40.55 -12.16 -5.33
CA LYS A 628 39.16 -11.75 -5.60
C LYS A 628 38.28 -11.79 -4.35
N ALA A 629 38.62 -12.64 -3.38
CA ALA A 629 37.90 -12.78 -2.13
C ALA A 629 38.67 -12.19 -0.95
N ALA A 630 37.97 -11.60 0.01
CA ALA A 630 38.55 -11.09 1.25
C ALA A 630 37.73 -11.50 2.48
N VAL A 631 38.41 -11.99 3.52
CA VAL A 631 37.81 -12.28 4.83
C VAL A 631 38.42 -11.33 5.85
N ILE A 632 37.58 -10.49 6.47
CA ILE A 632 38.02 -9.40 7.34
C ILE A 632 37.48 -9.65 8.74
N ASN A 633 38.37 -9.60 9.72
CA ASN A 633 38.02 -9.75 11.12
C ASN A 633 37.57 -8.40 11.71
N GLY A 634 36.54 -8.41 12.56
CA GLY A 634 36.08 -7.24 13.29
C GLY A 634 37.13 -6.63 14.20
N GLY A 635 38.12 -7.40 14.65
CA GLY A 635 39.30 -6.88 15.35
C GLY A 635 40.08 -5.88 14.48
N ASP A 636 40.41 -6.27 13.25
CA ASP A 636 41.17 -5.46 12.30
C ASP A 636 40.35 -4.27 11.80
N LEU A 637 39.03 -4.48 11.60
CA LEU A 637 38.10 -3.44 11.15
C LEU A 637 38.03 -2.24 12.11
N LYS A 638 38.30 -2.46 13.41
CA LYS A 638 38.29 -1.39 14.42
C LYS A 638 39.42 -0.37 14.21
N ASP A 639 40.55 -0.82 13.68
CA ASP A 639 41.75 0.00 13.48
C ASP A 639 41.81 0.61 12.07
N MET A 640 40.88 0.23 11.18
CA MET A 640 40.79 0.73 9.81
C MET A 640 40.08 2.09 9.72
N THR A 641 40.52 2.93 8.79
CA THR A 641 39.78 4.15 8.42
C THR A 641 38.68 3.85 7.42
N THR A 642 37.69 4.75 7.30
CA THR A 642 36.57 4.59 6.36
C THR A 642 37.05 4.54 4.90
N GLU A 643 38.13 5.24 4.54
CA GLU A 643 38.72 5.20 3.20
C GLU A 643 39.33 3.82 2.88
N GLN A 644 40.04 3.22 3.84
CA GLN A 644 40.60 1.88 3.68
C GLN A 644 39.51 0.83 3.50
N LEU A 645 38.42 0.95 4.28
CA LEU A 645 37.25 0.09 4.12
C LEU A 645 36.61 0.26 2.74
N MET A 646 36.48 1.49 2.24
CA MET A 646 35.97 1.76 0.90
C MET A 646 36.88 1.19 -0.21
N GLU A 647 38.20 1.19 -0.03
CA GLU A 647 39.15 0.62 -0.98
C GLU A 647 38.98 -0.91 -1.07
N ILE A 648 38.89 -1.59 0.06
CA ILE A 648 38.60 -3.03 0.14
C ILE A 648 37.28 -3.35 -0.59
N LEU A 649 36.22 -2.59 -0.30
CA LEU A 649 34.90 -2.79 -0.89
C LEU A 649 34.89 -2.63 -2.42
N ARG A 650 35.80 -1.82 -2.99
CA ARG A 650 35.97 -1.65 -4.45
C ARG A 650 36.80 -2.76 -5.08
N ASN A 651 37.91 -3.14 -4.44
CA ASN A 651 38.90 -4.03 -5.03
C ASN A 651 38.45 -5.50 -4.99
N HIS A 652 37.75 -5.92 -3.93
CA HIS A 652 37.33 -7.30 -3.75
C HIS A 652 35.83 -7.47 -4.08
N PRO A 653 35.45 -8.22 -5.12
CA PRO A 653 34.04 -8.50 -5.41
C PRO A 653 33.37 -9.38 -4.34
N GLU A 654 34.11 -10.32 -3.73
CA GLU A 654 33.57 -11.29 -2.78
C GLU A 654 34.12 -10.98 -1.38
N ILE A 655 33.24 -10.66 -0.42
CA ILE A 655 33.69 -10.15 0.89
C ILE A 655 32.90 -10.81 2.02
N VAL A 656 33.62 -11.23 3.05
CA VAL A 656 33.07 -11.75 4.31
C VAL A 656 33.65 -10.95 5.47
N PHE A 657 32.79 -10.31 6.25
CA PHE A 657 33.14 -9.70 7.52
C PHE A 657 32.74 -10.64 8.67
N ALA A 658 33.71 -11.07 9.45
CA ALA A 658 33.53 -12.01 10.55
C ALA A 658 33.86 -11.35 11.90
N ARG A 659 33.33 -11.87 13.01
CA ARG A 659 33.45 -11.30 14.36
C ARG A 659 33.11 -9.81 14.45
N THR A 660 32.08 -9.40 13.71
CA THR A 660 31.63 -8.00 13.71
C THR A 660 30.73 -7.67 14.89
N SER A 661 30.92 -6.47 15.46
CA SER A 661 30.00 -5.87 16.42
C SER A 661 28.79 -5.21 15.74
N PRO A 662 27.66 -4.99 16.44
CA PRO A 662 26.51 -4.27 15.91
C PRO A 662 26.86 -2.89 15.31
N GLN A 663 27.77 -2.15 15.96
CA GLN A 663 28.24 -0.85 15.44
C GLN A 663 29.05 -1.00 14.15
N GLN A 664 29.85 -2.06 14.03
CA GLN A 664 30.61 -2.32 12.82
C GLN A 664 29.71 -2.72 11.65
N LYS A 665 28.63 -3.47 11.90
CA LYS A 665 27.62 -3.76 10.86
C LYS A 665 27.07 -2.47 10.25
N LEU A 666 26.76 -1.48 11.10
CA LEU A 666 26.33 -0.15 10.66
C LEU A 666 27.41 0.55 9.81
N ILE A 667 28.67 0.59 10.27
CA ILE A 667 29.79 1.22 9.55
C ILE A 667 30.00 0.59 8.16
N ILE A 668 29.85 -0.74 8.03
CA ILE A 668 29.97 -1.44 6.76
C ILE A 668 28.86 -1.01 5.80
N VAL A 669 27.63 -0.90 6.28
CA VAL A 669 26.47 -0.43 5.49
C VAL A 669 26.70 1.00 5.02
N GLU A 670 27.14 1.90 5.92
CA GLU A 670 27.45 3.29 5.58
C GLU A 670 28.58 3.41 4.55
N ALA A 671 29.64 2.60 4.68
CA ALA A 671 30.72 2.57 3.70
C ALA A 671 30.23 2.12 2.33
N CYS A 672 29.33 1.13 2.27
CA CYS A 672 28.71 0.70 1.01
C CYS A 672 27.82 1.81 0.41
N GLN A 673 27.04 2.51 1.23
CA GLN A 673 26.21 3.65 0.80
C GLN A 673 27.05 4.84 0.31
N ASN A 674 28.17 5.13 0.96
CA ASN A 674 29.11 6.19 0.58
C ASN A 674 29.77 5.95 -0.79
N LEU A 675 29.88 4.68 -1.22
CA LEU A 675 30.28 4.33 -2.59
C LEU A 675 29.18 4.61 -3.64
N GLY A 676 28.00 5.03 -3.21
CA GLY A 676 26.85 5.30 -4.07
C GLY A 676 26.01 4.06 -4.40
N ASN A 677 26.16 2.96 -3.64
CA ASN A 677 25.36 1.76 -3.79
C ASN A 677 24.05 1.83 -3.00
N PHE A 678 23.00 1.19 -3.50
CA PHE A 678 21.80 0.93 -2.72
C PHE A 678 21.97 -0.38 -1.98
N VAL A 679 21.91 -0.31 -0.64
CA VAL A 679 22.24 -1.40 0.25
C VAL A 679 20.97 -1.95 0.89
N ALA A 680 20.73 -3.25 0.69
CA ALA A 680 19.76 -4.03 1.44
C ALA A 680 20.48 -4.77 2.57
N VAL A 681 19.87 -4.82 3.76
CA VAL A 681 20.39 -5.60 4.88
C VAL A 681 19.39 -6.69 5.25
N THR A 682 19.86 -7.92 5.42
CA THR A 682 19.05 -9.06 5.88
C THR A 682 19.59 -9.55 7.21
N GLY A 683 18.71 -9.67 8.22
CA GLY A 683 19.10 -10.08 9.56
C GLY A 683 17.92 -10.56 10.42
N ASP A 684 18.23 -11.21 11.52
CA ASP A 684 17.25 -11.80 12.44
C ASP A 684 17.47 -11.32 13.90
N GLY A 685 18.71 -11.00 14.28
CA GLY A 685 19.07 -10.64 15.65
C GLY A 685 18.93 -9.15 16.00
N VAL A 686 18.98 -8.83 17.30
CA VAL A 686 18.92 -7.44 17.78
C VAL A 686 20.20 -6.66 17.40
N ASN A 687 21.32 -7.36 17.25
CA ASN A 687 22.59 -6.88 16.69
C ASN A 687 22.45 -6.28 15.29
N ASP A 688 21.48 -6.73 14.49
CA ASP A 688 21.25 -6.22 13.12
C ASP A 688 20.39 -4.97 13.09
N SER A 689 19.68 -4.64 14.17
CA SER A 689 18.70 -3.56 14.20
C SER A 689 19.27 -2.21 13.73
N PRO A 690 20.49 -1.78 14.13
CA PRO A 690 21.08 -0.53 13.62
C PRO A 690 21.36 -0.58 12.12
N ALA A 691 21.91 -1.69 11.62
CA ALA A 691 22.23 -1.88 10.21
C ALA A 691 20.97 -1.96 9.34
N LEU A 692 19.95 -2.70 9.79
CA LEU A 692 18.63 -2.80 9.17
C LEU A 692 17.97 -1.43 9.03
N LYS A 693 18.13 -0.56 10.04
CA LYS A 693 17.51 0.76 10.05
C LYS A 693 18.23 1.77 9.16
N LYS A 694 19.56 1.67 9.06
CA LYS A 694 20.38 2.54 8.20
C LYS A 694 20.34 2.13 6.73
N ALA A 695 20.12 0.85 6.45
CA ALA A 695 19.99 0.33 5.09
C ALA A 695 18.94 1.11 4.29
N ASN A 696 19.07 1.12 2.97
CA ASN A 696 18.02 1.65 2.12
C ASN A 696 16.75 0.79 2.23
N ILE A 697 16.93 -0.51 2.46
CA ILE A 697 15.88 -1.44 2.84
C ILE A 697 16.39 -2.44 3.88
N GLY A 698 15.72 -2.49 5.03
CA GLY A 698 15.92 -3.55 6.02
C GLY A 698 14.96 -4.72 5.83
N ILE A 699 15.47 -5.95 5.82
CA ILE A 699 14.71 -7.19 5.66
C ILE A 699 14.92 -8.06 6.92
N ALA A 700 13.84 -8.41 7.61
CA ALA A 700 13.87 -9.26 8.79
C ALA A 700 13.24 -10.63 8.56
N MET A 701 13.75 -11.64 9.26
CA MET A 701 13.15 -12.98 9.31
C MET A 701 11.87 -12.95 10.17
N GLY A 702 10.82 -13.64 9.73
CA GLY A 702 9.48 -13.62 10.32
C GLY A 702 9.31 -14.59 11.49
N ILE A 703 10.02 -15.71 11.48
CA ILE A 703 9.94 -16.75 12.53
C ILE A 703 11.18 -16.65 13.43
N ALA A 704 12.38 -16.82 12.86
CA ALA A 704 13.66 -16.74 13.59
C ALA A 704 13.97 -15.33 14.09
N GLY A 705 13.45 -14.30 13.41
CA GLY A 705 13.76 -12.92 13.75
C GLY A 705 13.23 -12.47 15.12
N SER A 706 14.09 -11.77 15.85
CA SER A 706 13.75 -11.03 17.05
C SER A 706 12.74 -9.92 16.75
N ASP A 707 11.92 -9.55 17.74
CA ASP A 707 10.99 -8.43 17.58
C ASP A 707 11.73 -7.12 17.26
N ALA A 708 12.96 -6.94 17.76
CA ALA A 708 13.85 -5.82 17.46
C ALA A 708 14.19 -5.73 15.97
N ALA A 709 14.72 -6.81 15.40
CA ALA A 709 15.01 -6.87 13.97
C ALA A 709 13.74 -6.64 13.15
N LYS A 710 12.66 -7.35 13.51
CA LYS A 710 11.37 -7.22 12.83
C LYS A 710 10.89 -5.79 12.83
N GLY A 711 10.89 -5.09 13.95
CA GLY A 711 10.37 -3.72 14.02
C GLY A 711 11.29 -2.66 13.41
N ALA A 712 12.61 -2.89 13.38
CA ALA A 712 13.58 -2.03 12.69
C ALA A 712 13.50 -2.15 11.17
N ALA A 713 13.19 -3.34 10.65
CA ALA A 713 13.11 -3.64 9.23
C ALA A 713 11.88 -3.02 8.52
N ASP A 714 12.03 -2.75 7.23
CA ASP A 714 10.99 -2.27 6.31
C ASP A 714 10.18 -3.40 5.69
N MET A 715 10.76 -4.60 5.64
CA MET A 715 10.21 -5.82 5.05
C MET A 715 10.43 -7.01 5.97
N ILE A 716 9.48 -7.94 6.01
CA ILE A 716 9.51 -9.16 6.85
C ILE A 716 9.23 -10.38 5.97
N LEU A 717 10.10 -11.38 6.02
CA LEU A 717 9.94 -12.67 5.35
C LEU A 717 9.20 -13.64 6.29
N LEU A 718 7.90 -13.84 6.06
CA LEU A 718 7.04 -14.63 6.97
C LEU A 718 7.40 -16.12 7.00
N ASP A 719 8.06 -16.62 5.96
CA ASP A 719 8.47 -18.02 5.79
C ASP A 719 9.95 -18.26 6.06
N ASP A 720 10.71 -17.24 6.47
CA ASP A 720 12.16 -17.30 6.67
C ASP A 720 12.94 -17.80 5.42
N ASN A 721 12.37 -17.61 4.23
CA ASN A 721 12.99 -18.07 3.00
C ASN A 721 13.74 -16.94 2.28
N PHE A 722 15.06 -17.07 2.16
CA PHE A 722 15.89 -16.11 1.44
C PHE A 722 15.50 -15.99 -0.05
N ALA A 723 14.93 -17.03 -0.68
CA ALA A 723 14.47 -16.97 -2.07
C ALA A 723 13.36 -15.92 -2.31
N SER A 724 12.63 -15.54 -1.26
CA SER A 724 11.62 -14.48 -1.31
C SER A 724 12.26 -13.11 -1.62
N ILE A 725 13.55 -12.91 -1.32
CA ILE A 725 14.30 -11.70 -1.68
C ILE A 725 14.47 -11.62 -3.20
N VAL A 726 14.82 -12.73 -3.85
CA VAL A 726 14.98 -12.78 -5.32
C VAL A 726 13.68 -12.41 -6.01
N THR A 727 12.57 -12.95 -5.52
CA THR A 727 11.23 -12.58 -5.99
C THR A 727 10.94 -11.11 -5.73
N GLY A 728 11.37 -10.58 -4.58
CA GLY A 728 11.22 -9.19 -4.24
C GLY A 728 12.01 -8.25 -5.16
N VAL A 729 13.22 -8.63 -5.57
CA VAL A 729 14.03 -7.91 -6.56
C VAL A 729 13.33 -7.90 -7.92
N GLU A 730 12.81 -9.04 -8.37
CA GLU A 730 12.08 -9.17 -9.63
C GLU A 730 10.86 -8.23 -9.66
N GLU A 731 9.99 -8.32 -8.65
CA GLU A 731 8.79 -7.49 -8.53
C GLU A 731 9.15 -6.00 -8.36
N GLY A 732 10.25 -5.69 -7.67
CA GLY A 732 10.79 -4.34 -7.51
C GLY A 732 11.28 -3.71 -8.81
N ARG A 733 11.94 -4.49 -9.67
CA ARG A 733 12.36 -4.06 -11.01
C ARG A 733 11.16 -3.87 -11.93
N LEU A 734 10.22 -4.80 -11.89
CA LEU A 734 8.98 -4.74 -12.67
C LEU A 734 8.17 -3.48 -12.36
N ILE A 735 7.98 -3.18 -11.08
CA ILE A 735 7.19 -2.00 -10.69
C ILE A 735 7.87 -0.71 -11.13
N PHE A 736 9.21 -0.62 -11.11
CA PHE A 736 9.92 0.56 -11.57
C PHE A 736 9.66 0.86 -13.06
N ASP A 737 9.73 -0.16 -13.92
CA ASP A 737 9.44 0.02 -15.35
C ASP A 737 7.97 0.33 -15.61
N ASN A 738 7.07 -0.33 -14.87
CA ASN A 738 5.64 -0.04 -14.96
C ASN A 738 5.28 1.37 -14.48
N LEU A 739 5.97 1.89 -13.46
CA LEU A 739 5.84 3.27 -13.00
C LEU A 739 6.28 4.26 -14.09
N LYS A 740 7.37 3.97 -14.83
CA LYS A 740 7.75 4.79 -15.99
C LYS A 740 6.66 4.83 -17.05
N LYS A 741 6.00 3.71 -17.33
CA LYS A 741 4.88 3.64 -18.29
C LYS A 741 3.69 4.49 -17.81
N SER A 742 3.31 4.34 -16.55
CA SER A 742 2.22 5.11 -15.93
C SER A 742 2.49 6.62 -15.93
N ILE A 743 3.70 7.03 -15.57
CA ILE A 743 4.13 8.44 -15.60
C ILE A 743 4.18 8.94 -17.04
N SER A 744 4.75 8.18 -17.97
CA SER A 744 4.81 8.54 -19.40
C SER A 744 3.42 8.80 -19.99
N PHE A 745 2.46 7.92 -19.68
CA PHE A 745 1.06 8.07 -20.07
C PHE A 745 0.47 9.37 -19.50
N THR A 746 0.66 9.62 -18.21
CA THR A 746 0.13 10.79 -17.52
C THR A 746 0.76 12.09 -18.01
N LEU A 747 2.07 12.14 -18.28
CA LEU A 747 2.74 13.34 -18.78
C LEU A 747 2.37 13.68 -20.22
N THR A 748 2.03 12.68 -21.03
CA THR A 748 1.73 12.88 -22.46
C THR A 748 0.50 13.78 -22.67
N LYS A 749 -0.44 13.84 -21.71
CA LYS A 749 -1.66 14.65 -21.83
C LYS A 749 -1.49 16.12 -21.43
N ASN A 750 -0.44 16.48 -20.70
CA ASN A 750 -0.25 17.87 -20.24
C ASN A 750 -0.05 18.83 -21.44
N ILE A 751 0.49 18.34 -22.56
CA ILE A 751 0.65 19.14 -23.79
C ILE A 751 -0.69 19.48 -24.46
N PRO A 752 -1.59 18.53 -24.77
CA PRO A 752 -2.91 18.87 -25.31
C PRO A 752 -3.78 19.68 -24.34
N GLU A 753 -3.48 19.71 -23.04
CA GLU A 753 -4.13 20.58 -22.05
C GLU A 753 -3.57 22.00 -22.06
N MET A 754 -2.25 22.16 -22.29
CA MET A 754 -1.56 23.46 -22.33
C MET A 754 -1.70 24.19 -23.67
N VAL A 755 -1.59 23.48 -24.80
CA VAL A 755 -1.64 24.07 -26.15
C VAL A 755 -2.88 24.94 -26.37
N PRO A 756 -4.09 24.55 -25.93
CA PRO A 756 -5.28 25.41 -25.94
C PRO A 756 -5.06 26.80 -25.35
N PHE A 757 -4.44 26.90 -24.16
CA PHE A 757 -4.14 28.17 -23.51
C PHE A 757 -3.09 28.96 -24.29
N MET A 758 -2.05 28.31 -24.79
CA MET A 758 -1.02 28.98 -25.59
C MET A 758 -1.59 29.58 -26.87
N VAL A 759 -2.43 28.83 -27.59
CA VAL A 759 -3.07 29.28 -28.83
C VAL A 759 -4.09 30.38 -28.55
N TYR A 760 -4.86 30.27 -27.46
CA TYR A 760 -5.77 31.31 -27.00
C TYR A 760 -5.04 32.65 -26.80
N ILE A 761 -3.86 32.65 -26.16
CA ILE A 761 -3.09 33.87 -25.89
C ILE A 761 -2.51 34.47 -27.17
N ILE A 762 -1.94 33.63 -28.06
CA ILE A 762 -1.21 34.08 -29.25
C ILE A 762 -2.15 34.48 -30.39
N ILE A 763 -3.20 33.70 -30.63
CA ILE A 763 -4.10 33.85 -31.79
C ILE A 763 -5.40 34.57 -31.40
N SER A 764 -5.69 34.70 -30.09
CA SER A 764 -6.94 35.27 -29.58
C SER A 764 -8.19 34.53 -30.10
N CYS A 765 -8.09 33.21 -30.29
CA CYS A 765 -9.23 32.37 -30.66
C CYS A 765 -10.06 32.01 -29.41
N PRO A 766 -11.31 31.51 -29.54
CA PRO A 766 -12.07 30.97 -28.42
C PRO A 766 -11.29 29.89 -27.67
N LEU A 767 -11.37 29.87 -26.33
CA LEU A 767 -10.60 28.95 -25.49
C LEU A 767 -11.01 27.49 -25.79
N PRO A 768 -10.12 26.66 -26.38
CA PRO A 768 -10.50 25.31 -26.81
C PRO A 768 -10.83 24.35 -25.65
N LEU A 769 -10.16 24.55 -24.50
CA LEU A 769 -10.27 23.68 -23.34
C LEU A 769 -10.20 24.53 -22.07
N GLY A 770 -11.21 24.40 -21.21
CA GLY A 770 -11.29 25.14 -19.95
C GLY A 770 -10.55 24.46 -18.80
N THR A 771 -10.29 25.21 -17.73
CA THR A 771 -9.61 24.67 -16.53
C THR A 771 -10.43 23.57 -15.86
N ILE A 772 -11.77 23.68 -15.80
CA ILE A 772 -12.62 22.63 -15.20
C ILE A 772 -12.55 21.32 -16.00
N THR A 773 -12.52 21.40 -17.34
CA THR A 773 -12.41 20.20 -18.19
C THR A 773 -11.05 19.51 -18.03
N ILE A 774 -9.98 20.26 -17.77
CA ILE A 774 -8.66 19.70 -17.44
C ILE A 774 -8.73 18.90 -16.14
N LEU A 775 -9.34 19.45 -15.08
CA LEU A 775 -9.51 18.75 -13.81
C LEU A 775 -10.27 17.41 -13.96
N PHE A 776 -11.28 17.34 -14.84
CA PHE A 776 -12.00 16.08 -15.11
C PHE A 776 -11.14 15.03 -15.80
N ILE A 777 -10.19 15.44 -16.65
CA ILE A 777 -9.24 14.52 -17.29
C ILE A 777 -8.22 14.06 -16.24
N GLU A 778 -7.60 15.01 -15.54
CA GLU A 778 -6.58 14.81 -14.51
C GLU A 778 -7.04 13.91 -13.35
N LEU A 779 -8.23 14.20 -12.79
CA LEU A 779 -8.75 13.57 -11.57
C LEU A 779 -9.86 12.55 -11.83
N GLY A 780 -10.28 12.37 -13.08
CA GLY A 780 -11.38 11.48 -13.46
C GLY A 780 -10.94 10.39 -14.42
N THR A 781 -10.85 10.73 -15.71
CA THR A 781 -10.71 9.73 -16.78
C THR A 781 -9.37 9.01 -16.75
N ASP A 782 -8.28 9.71 -16.42
CA ASP A 782 -6.93 9.20 -16.63
C ASP A 782 -6.39 8.40 -15.45
N ILE A 783 -7.07 8.47 -14.30
CA ILE A 783 -6.72 7.69 -13.12
C ILE A 783 -6.80 6.20 -13.48
N ILE A 784 -7.93 5.68 -13.95
CA ILE A 784 -8.08 4.22 -14.13
C ILE A 784 -7.08 3.63 -15.14
N PRO A 785 -6.89 4.21 -16.35
CA PRO A 785 -5.90 3.70 -17.30
C PRO A 785 -4.47 3.76 -16.77
N SER A 786 -4.08 4.81 -16.05
CA SER A 786 -2.75 4.89 -15.45
C SER A 786 -2.50 3.80 -14.38
N ILE A 787 -3.53 3.37 -13.63
CA ILE A 787 -3.43 2.20 -12.72
C ILE A 787 -3.18 0.94 -13.53
N SER A 788 -3.92 0.75 -14.62
CA SER A 788 -3.90 -0.50 -15.37
C SER A 788 -2.50 -0.86 -15.90
N LEU A 789 -1.69 0.16 -16.21
CA LEU A 789 -0.31 0.02 -16.65
C LEU A 789 0.62 -0.58 -15.58
N ALA A 790 0.22 -0.60 -14.32
CA ALA A 790 0.99 -1.29 -13.28
C ALA A 790 0.84 -2.81 -13.26
N TYR A 791 -0.20 -3.34 -13.90
CA TYR A 791 -0.41 -4.77 -14.06
C TYR A 791 0.34 -5.36 -15.26
N GLU A 792 1.07 -4.53 -16.01
CA GLU A 792 1.91 -4.98 -17.12
C GLU A 792 2.97 -5.97 -16.65
N LYS A 793 3.29 -6.94 -17.51
CA LYS A 793 4.34 -7.93 -17.26
C LYS A 793 5.70 -7.41 -17.73
N ALA A 794 6.76 -8.08 -17.31
CA ALA A 794 8.12 -7.79 -17.77
C ALA A 794 8.22 -7.98 -19.29
N GLU A 795 8.83 -7.01 -19.98
CA GLU A 795 9.04 -7.06 -21.44
C GLU A 795 10.25 -7.93 -21.82
N SER A 796 11.18 -8.13 -20.89
CA SER A 796 12.40 -8.91 -21.06
C SER A 796 12.75 -9.59 -19.74
N ASP A 797 13.78 -10.43 -19.76
CA ASP A 797 14.27 -11.07 -18.53
C ASP A 797 15.00 -10.05 -17.65
N ILE A 798 14.22 -9.45 -16.74
CA ILE A 798 14.67 -8.42 -15.80
C ILE A 798 15.67 -8.93 -14.77
N MET A 799 15.79 -10.26 -14.58
CA MET A 799 16.73 -10.86 -13.63
C MET A 799 18.12 -11.08 -14.22
N ASN A 800 18.29 -10.93 -15.55
CA ASN A 800 19.59 -10.97 -16.22
C ASN A 800 20.19 -9.58 -16.47
N GLN A 801 19.52 -8.52 -16.03
CA GLN A 801 20.00 -7.15 -16.14
C GLN A 801 20.75 -6.73 -14.87
N LYS A 802 21.75 -5.85 -15.02
CA LYS A 802 22.45 -5.25 -13.86
C LYS A 802 21.50 -4.31 -13.09
N PRO A 803 21.75 -4.08 -11.79
CA PRO A 803 21.00 -3.10 -11.02
C PRO A 803 21.12 -1.71 -11.66
N ARG A 804 20.04 -0.92 -11.59
CA ARG A 804 20.00 0.41 -12.19
C ARG A 804 21.05 1.33 -11.57
N HIS A 805 21.65 2.22 -12.38
CA HIS A 805 22.60 3.18 -11.84
C HIS A 805 21.85 4.41 -11.29
N PRO A 806 22.00 4.76 -9.99
CA PRO A 806 21.16 5.77 -9.31
C PRO A 806 21.11 7.14 -10.01
N LYS A 807 22.22 7.55 -10.63
CA LYS A 807 22.34 8.87 -11.29
C LYS A 807 21.96 8.88 -12.77
N LYS A 808 22.07 7.75 -13.46
CA LYS A 808 21.95 7.65 -14.92
C LYS A 808 20.56 7.16 -15.33
N ASP A 809 20.06 6.16 -14.62
CA ASP A 809 18.81 5.48 -14.92
C ASP A 809 17.72 6.01 -13.98
N ARG A 810 17.30 7.26 -14.25
CA ARG A 810 16.24 7.93 -13.48
C ARG A 810 14.87 7.41 -13.88
N LEU A 811 13.88 7.67 -13.02
CA LEU A 811 12.48 7.37 -13.29
C LEU A 811 11.97 8.20 -14.48
N VAL A 812 12.26 9.51 -14.47
CA VAL A 812 11.93 10.42 -15.59
C VAL A 812 13.22 10.98 -16.18
N ASN A 813 13.62 10.39 -17.31
CA ASN A 813 14.76 10.85 -18.09
C ASN A 813 14.35 11.94 -19.09
N MET A 814 15.30 12.79 -19.51
CA MET A 814 15.08 13.78 -20.57
C MET A 814 14.58 13.14 -21.87
N GLN A 815 15.03 11.92 -22.19
CA GLN A 815 14.54 11.16 -23.36
C GLN A 815 13.06 10.82 -23.26
N LEU A 816 12.61 10.39 -22.07
CA LEU A 816 11.20 10.11 -21.79
C LEU A 816 10.38 11.39 -21.95
N ALA A 817 10.79 12.47 -21.28
CA ALA A 817 10.11 13.75 -21.33
C ALA A 817 10.05 14.32 -22.76
N ALA A 818 11.13 14.20 -23.54
CA ALA A 818 11.16 14.67 -24.92
C ALA A 818 10.20 13.88 -25.82
N TYR A 819 10.13 12.55 -25.63
CA TYR A 819 9.20 11.71 -26.36
C TYR A 819 7.74 11.98 -25.99
N THR A 820 7.43 12.06 -24.69
CA THR A 820 6.06 12.30 -24.22
C THR A 820 5.57 13.68 -24.58
N TYR A 821 6.39 14.72 -24.37
CA TYR A 821 5.98 16.10 -24.60
C TYR A 821 6.04 16.51 -26.07
N PHE A 822 7.21 16.38 -26.70
CA PHE A 822 7.40 16.95 -28.04
C PHE A 822 6.96 16.03 -29.17
N HIS A 823 6.81 14.72 -28.93
CA HIS A 823 6.36 13.79 -29.97
C HIS A 823 4.88 13.44 -29.83
N ILE A 824 4.51 12.63 -28.83
CA ILE A 824 3.10 12.19 -28.69
C ILE A 824 2.22 13.35 -28.22
N GLY A 825 2.66 14.11 -27.23
CA GLY A 825 1.93 15.24 -26.69
C GLY A 825 1.64 16.29 -27.77
N TYR A 826 2.62 16.60 -28.61
CA TYR A 826 2.45 17.50 -29.75
C TYR A 826 1.41 16.99 -30.76
N LEU A 827 1.46 15.70 -31.13
CA LEU A 827 0.46 15.10 -32.03
C LEU A 827 -0.95 15.16 -31.43
N ARG A 828 -1.10 14.89 -30.14
CA ARG A 828 -2.38 15.01 -29.42
C ARG A 828 -2.85 16.46 -29.36
N GLY A 829 -1.94 17.41 -29.14
CA GLY A 829 -2.24 18.84 -29.14
C GLY A 829 -2.76 19.33 -30.48
N ILE A 830 -2.13 18.91 -31.59
CA ILE A 830 -2.64 19.20 -32.94
C ILE A 830 -4.04 18.60 -33.13
N SER A 831 -4.25 17.35 -32.72
CA SER A 831 -5.55 16.67 -32.84
C SER A 831 -6.64 17.42 -32.08
N CYS A 832 -6.36 17.88 -30.85
CA CYS A 832 -7.25 18.70 -30.05
C CYS A 832 -7.62 20.00 -30.78
N MET A 833 -6.64 20.70 -31.34
CA MET A 833 -6.87 21.94 -32.09
C MET A 833 -7.65 21.72 -33.39
N MET A 834 -7.41 20.62 -34.11
CA MET A 834 -8.18 20.24 -35.30
C MET A 834 -9.64 19.94 -34.95
N SER A 835 -9.88 19.27 -33.82
CA SER A 835 -11.23 18.99 -33.33
C SER A 835 -11.98 20.28 -32.97
N ASN A 836 -11.32 21.22 -32.30
CA ASN A 836 -11.92 22.52 -32.01
C ASN A 836 -12.22 23.28 -33.31
N ARG A 837 -11.27 23.37 -34.25
CA ARG A 837 -11.50 24.04 -35.54
C ARG A 837 -12.70 23.46 -36.29
N ARG A 838 -12.86 22.13 -36.30
CA ARG A 838 -14.00 21.46 -36.97
C ARG A 838 -15.34 21.81 -36.31
N SER A 839 -15.34 21.90 -34.97
CA SER A 839 -16.52 22.30 -34.21
C SER A 839 -16.86 23.78 -34.46
N GLY A 840 -15.85 24.65 -34.46
CA GLY A 840 -16.00 26.07 -34.80
C GLY A 840 -16.51 26.30 -36.22
N THR A 841 -15.99 25.60 -37.24
CA THR A 841 -16.53 25.70 -38.61
C THR A 841 -17.98 25.25 -38.71
N GLN A 842 -18.38 24.26 -37.90
CA GLN A 842 -19.77 23.80 -37.89
C GLN A 842 -20.71 24.79 -37.18
N GLU A 843 -20.20 25.57 -36.23
CA GLU A 843 -20.91 26.70 -35.62
C GLU A 843 -20.98 27.92 -36.55
N ASP A 844 -19.88 28.27 -37.23
CA ASP A 844 -19.83 29.35 -38.21
C ASP A 844 -20.77 29.07 -39.40
N ASP A 845 -20.77 27.85 -39.95
CA ASP A 845 -21.69 27.42 -41.02
C ASP A 845 -23.17 27.54 -40.58
N ARG A 846 -23.47 27.23 -39.32
CA ARG A 846 -24.82 27.36 -38.75
C ARG A 846 -25.23 28.82 -38.59
N LEU A 847 -24.31 29.66 -38.11
CA LEU A 847 -24.55 31.09 -37.96
C LEU A 847 -24.73 31.77 -39.32
N GLU A 848 -23.86 31.50 -40.29
CA GLU A 848 -23.99 32.00 -41.67
C GLU A 848 -25.32 31.55 -42.31
N TYR A 849 -25.72 30.29 -42.10
CA TYR A 849 -27.00 29.79 -42.62
C TYR A 849 -28.22 30.50 -41.99
N LEU A 850 -28.22 30.72 -40.66
CA LEU A 850 -29.27 31.48 -39.99
C LEU A 850 -29.29 32.95 -40.41
N GLN A 851 -28.11 33.54 -40.61
CA GLN A 851 -27.94 34.92 -41.05
C GLN A 851 -28.39 35.10 -42.51
N ALA A 852 -28.14 34.10 -43.37
CA ALA A 852 -28.67 34.03 -44.73
C ALA A 852 -30.19 33.94 -44.76
N LEU A 853 -30.81 33.11 -43.90
CA LEU A 853 -32.27 33.03 -43.77
C LEU A 853 -32.89 34.36 -43.32
N VAL A 854 -32.28 35.06 -42.35
CA VAL A 854 -32.77 36.37 -41.89
C VAL A 854 -32.64 37.43 -43.00
N THR A 855 -31.56 37.38 -43.78
CA THR A 855 -31.35 38.28 -44.92
C THR A 855 -32.34 37.98 -46.05
N GLU A 856 -32.58 36.70 -46.37
CA GLU A 856 -33.58 36.25 -47.34
C GLU A 856 -35.00 36.70 -46.95
N PHE A 857 -35.33 36.69 -45.66
CA PHE A 857 -36.60 37.22 -45.17
C PHE A 857 -36.75 38.74 -45.42
N GLN A 858 -35.67 39.50 -45.27
CA GLN A 858 -35.66 40.95 -45.46
C GLN A 858 -35.71 41.36 -46.94
N ASP A 859 -35.01 40.63 -47.82
CA ASP A 859 -34.86 40.98 -49.23
C ASP A 859 -35.99 40.47 -50.14
N THR A 860 -36.77 39.46 -49.71
CA THR A 860 -37.80 38.85 -50.55
C THR A 860 -39.12 39.62 -50.50
N ASP A 861 -39.72 39.96 -51.65
CA ASP A 861 -41.04 40.63 -51.72
C ASP A 861 -42.24 39.65 -51.79
N SER A 862 -42.00 38.36 -52.05
CA SER A 862 -43.04 37.33 -52.13
C SER A 862 -43.52 36.87 -50.74
N GLN A 863 -44.84 36.90 -50.50
CA GLN A 863 -45.42 36.45 -49.23
C GLN A 863 -45.19 34.95 -48.98
N ASP A 864 -45.34 34.08 -49.99
CA ASP A 864 -45.16 32.64 -49.84
C ASP A 864 -43.71 32.28 -49.44
N ALA A 865 -42.73 33.01 -49.95
CA ALA A 865 -41.32 32.81 -49.63
C ALA A 865 -41.00 33.28 -48.20
N LYS A 866 -41.56 34.42 -47.77
CA LYS A 866 -41.46 34.88 -46.38
C LYS A 866 -42.07 33.87 -45.41
N GLU A 867 -43.20 33.26 -45.75
CA GLU A 867 -43.84 32.23 -44.92
C GLU A 867 -42.93 30.99 -44.76
N GLN A 868 -42.30 30.56 -45.86
CA GLN A 868 -41.39 29.42 -45.85
C GLN A 868 -40.10 29.70 -45.04
N VAL A 869 -39.55 30.91 -45.15
CA VAL A 869 -38.39 31.34 -44.35
C VAL A 869 -38.76 31.45 -42.87
N LEU A 870 -39.94 31.97 -42.53
CA LEU A 870 -40.41 32.04 -41.14
C LEU A 870 -40.65 30.65 -40.53
N ALA A 871 -41.21 29.72 -41.32
CA ALA A 871 -41.40 28.34 -40.90
C ALA A 871 -40.05 27.64 -40.63
N ASN A 872 -39.04 27.91 -41.46
CA ASN A 872 -37.68 27.40 -41.23
C ASN A 872 -37.09 28.00 -39.94
N LEU A 873 -37.15 29.32 -39.73
CA LEU A 873 -36.68 29.96 -38.49
C LEU A 873 -37.41 29.43 -37.25
N ALA A 874 -38.71 29.19 -37.34
CA ALA A 874 -39.49 28.58 -36.26
C ALA A 874 -39.03 27.14 -35.98
N ASN A 875 -38.76 26.34 -37.01
CA ASN A 875 -38.21 24.99 -36.86
C ASN A 875 -36.81 24.99 -36.22
N PHE A 876 -35.94 25.95 -36.56
CA PHE A 876 -34.62 26.10 -35.93
C PHE A 876 -34.71 26.49 -34.45
N SER A 877 -35.81 27.14 -34.05
CA SER A 877 -36.08 27.54 -32.66
C SER A 877 -36.49 26.36 -31.76
N TYR A 878 -36.72 25.16 -32.32
CA TYR A 878 -36.95 23.94 -31.54
C TYR A 878 -35.69 23.42 -30.85
N ASP A 879 -34.50 23.69 -31.41
CA ASP A 879 -33.24 23.21 -30.84
C ASP A 879 -32.68 24.23 -29.81
N PRO A 880 -32.57 23.87 -28.52
CA PRO A 880 -32.11 24.77 -27.47
C PRO A 880 -30.70 25.36 -27.72
N SER A 881 -29.84 24.68 -28.47
CA SER A 881 -28.49 25.18 -28.77
C SER A 881 -28.48 26.42 -29.68
N ASN A 882 -29.57 26.69 -30.40
CA ASN A 882 -29.62 27.78 -31.37
C ASN A 882 -30.02 29.13 -30.77
N TYR A 883 -30.39 29.15 -29.48
CA TYR A 883 -30.96 30.33 -28.81
C TYR A 883 -30.06 31.57 -28.86
N GLU A 884 -28.77 31.41 -28.58
CA GLU A 884 -27.84 32.54 -28.51
C GLU A 884 -27.62 33.18 -29.89
N TYR A 885 -27.60 32.35 -30.94
CA TYR A 885 -27.53 32.80 -32.33
C TYR A 885 -28.83 33.51 -32.78
N LEU A 886 -30.00 32.93 -32.46
CA LEU A 886 -31.30 33.55 -32.75
C LEU A 886 -31.48 34.90 -32.03
N ARG A 887 -30.91 35.02 -30.82
CA ARG A 887 -30.87 36.28 -30.06
C ARG A 887 -29.92 37.30 -30.69
N GLN A 888 -28.71 36.89 -31.09
CA GLN A 888 -27.75 37.78 -31.75
C GLN A 888 -28.29 38.32 -33.09
N LEU A 889 -29.02 37.49 -33.84
CA LEU A 889 -29.64 37.84 -35.11
C LEU A 889 -30.98 38.58 -35.00
N GLN A 890 -31.42 38.94 -33.78
CA GLN A 890 -32.69 39.63 -33.50
C GLN A 890 -33.94 38.90 -34.05
N VAL A 891 -33.90 37.58 -34.19
CA VAL A 891 -35.03 36.77 -34.69
C VAL A 891 -36.22 36.82 -33.72
N ILE A 892 -35.97 37.08 -32.44
CA ILE A 892 -37.02 37.29 -31.43
C ILE A 892 -37.84 38.55 -31.74
N ASP A 893 -37.17 39.65 -32.10
CA ASP A 893 -37.85 40.90 -32.49
C ASP A 893 -38.61 40.70 -33.80
N LEU A 894 -38.07 39.88 -34.71
CA LEU A 894 -38.76 39.48 -35.94
C LEU A 894 -40.06 38.74 -35.65
N PHE A 895 -40.03 37.70 -34.80
CA PHE A 895 -41.25 36.97 -34.41
C PHE A 895 -42.27 37.89 -33.71
N LEU A 896 -41.81 38.82 -32.86
CA LEU A 896 -42.68 39.81 -32.21
C LEU A 896 -43.32 40.79 -33.21
N ASP A 897 -42.57 41.25 -34.21
CA ASP A 897 -43.09 42.11 -35.27
C ASP A 897 -44.13 41.35 -36.13
N MET A 898 -43.93 40.03 -36.39
CA MET A 898 -44.90 39.20 -37.10
C MET A 898 -46.23 38.98 -36.34
N LEU A 899 -46.23 39.12 -35.01
CA LEU A 899 -47.48 39.11 -34.22
C LEU A 899 -48.38 40.31 -34.49
N THR A 900 -47.85 41.36 -35.14
CA THR A 900 -48.59 42.60 -35.46
C THR A 900 -49.12 42.66 -36.89
N GLU A 901 -48.81 41.66 -37.71
CA GLU A 901 -49.23 41.56 -39.12
C GLU A 901 -50.68 41.07 -39.29
N GLU A 902 -51.29 41.38 -40.44
CA GLU A 902 -52.69 41.00 -40.74
C GLU A 902 -52.83 39.57 -41.31
N ASN A 903 -51.76 38.98 -41.83
CA ASN A 903 -51.78 37.63 -42.42
C ASN A 903 -51.76 36.54 -41.32
N GLU A 904 -52.74 35.63 -41.37
CA GLU A 904 -52.93 34.57 -40.39
C GLU A 904 -51.73 33.61 -40.30
N ASN A 905 -51.08 33.27 -41.42
CA ASN A 905 -49.95 32.33 -41.44
C ASN A 905 -48.70 32.93 -40.75
N PHE A 906 -48.45 34.21 -40.95
CA PHE A 906 -47.35 34.92 -40.29
C PHE A 906 -47.52 35.00 -38.78
N VAL A 907 -48.76 35.26 -38.34
CA VAL A 907 -49.09 35.25 -36.92
C VAL A 907 -48.96 33.84 -36.34
N GLU A 908 -49.36 32.79 -37.07
CA GLU A 908 -49.24 31.39 -36.62
C GLU A 908 -47.77 30.95 -36.46
N PHE A 909 -46.91 31.23 -37.43
CA PHE A 909 -45.48 30.91 -37.32
C PHE A 909 -44.75 31.79 -36.30
N GLY A 910 -45.15 33.05 -36.14
CA GLY A 910 -44.64 33.95 -35.09
C GLY A 910 -44.99 33.47 -33.68
N ILE A 911 -46.24 33.01 -33.47
CA ILE A 911 -46.66 32.40 -32.20
C ILE A 911 -45.91 31.09 -31.96
N GLY A 912 -45.80 30.22 -32.98
CA GLY A 912 -45.06 28.97 -32.87
C GLY A 912 -43.61 29.20 -32.45
N GLY A 913 -42.87 30.07 -33.15
CA GLY A 913 -41.49 30.42 -32.79
C GLY A 913 -41.35 30.99 -31.39
N TYR A 914 -42.27 31.88 -30.98
CA TYR A 914 -42.25 32.51 -29.65
C TYR A 914 -42.58 31.53 -28.52
N ASP A 915 -43.60 30.67 -28.68
CA ASP A 915 -44.01 29.68 -27.68
C ASP A 915 -42.88 28.69 -27.38
N TYR A 916 -42.14 28.23 -28.38
CA TYR A 916 -41.02 27.31 -28.15
C TYR A 916 -39.83 27.96 -27.44
N LEU A 917 -39.51 29.21 -27.79
CA LEU A 917 -38.48 29.99 -27.09
C LEU A 917 -38.90 30.27 -25.63
N TYR A 918 -40.19 30.43 -25.37
CA TYR A 918 -40.75 30.66 -24.04
C TYR A 918 -40.76 29.38 -23.17
N ILE A 919 -41.17 28.24 -23.74
CA ILE A 919 -41.26 26.94 -23.05
C ILE A 919 -39.88 26.44 -22.60
N ASN A 920 -38.86 26.59 -23.45
CA ASN A 920 -37.51 26.10 -23.15
C ASN A 920 -36.72 27.02 -22.18
N PHE A 921 -37.12 28.29 -22.01
CA PHE A 921 -36.33 29.28 -21.25
C PHE A 921 -37.17 30.22 -20.34
N PRO A 922 -37.40 29.84 -19.07
CA PRO A 922 -38.27 30.57 -18.12
C PRO A 922 -37.82 32.00 -17.73
N ARG A 923 -36.62 32.44 -18.14
CA ARG A 923 -36.06 33.78 -17.81
C ARG A 923 -36.30 34.84 -18.88
N LEU A 924 -36.86 34.48 -20.05
CA LEU A 924 -37.16 35.39 -21.16
C LEU A 924 -37.95 36.66 -20.74
N PRO A 925 -38.96 36.60 -19.83
CA PRO A 925 -39.76 37.78 -19.46
C PRO A 925 -38.96 38.86 -18.73
N SER A 926 -37.95 38.47 -17.94
CA SER A 926 -37.12 39.41 -17.17
C SER A 926 -36.11 40.16 -18.04
N LEU A 927 -35.74 39.60 -19.20
CA LEU A 927 -34.80 40.20 -20.16
C LEU A 927 -35.50 41.12 -21.17
N LEU A 928 -36.78 40.86 -21.48
CA LEU A 928 -37.59 41.68 -22.40
C LEU A 928 -37.97 43.06 -21.83
N GLN A 929 -37.87 43.28 -20.52
CA GLN A 929 -38.10 44.58 -19.86
C GLN A 929 -37.14 45.70 -20.32
N GLY A 930 -36.04 45.37 -20.99
CA GLY A 930 -35.12 46.35 -21.57
C GLY A 930 -35.47 46.83 -22.99
N SER A 931 -36.46 46.22 -23.66
CA SER A 931 -36.83 46.56 -25.04
C SER A 931 -37.88 47.68 -25.07
N LYS A 932 -37.60 48.78 -25.77
CA LYS A 932 -38.50 49.96 -25.88
C LYS A 932 -39.81 49.70 -26.65
N LYS A 933 -40.04 48.50 -27.18
CA LYS A 933 -41.22 48.16 -28.01
C LYS A 933 -42.42 47.62 -27.20
N LEU A 934 -42.29 47.39 -25.88
CA LEU A 934 -43.35 46.78 -25.05
C LEU A 934 -43.96 47.75 -24.02
N ASP A 935 -44.43 48.92 -24.45
CA ASP A 935 -45.32 49.79 -23.66
C ASP A 935 -46.80 49.31 -23.78
N CYS A 936 -47.07 48.09 -23.31
CA CYS A 936 -48.39 47.44 -23.38
C CYS A 936 -49.59 48.18 -22.71
N PRO A 937 -49.46 49.06 -21.71
CA PRO A 937 -50.64 49.67 -21.07
C PRO A 937 -51.39 50.70 -21.95
N ARG A 938 -50.70 51.36 -22.90
CA ARG A 938 -51.34 52.34 -23.82
C ARG A 938 -52.03 51.67 -25.01
N PHE A 939 -51.55 50.50 -25.43
CA PHE A 939 -52.08 49.73 -26.56
C PHE A 939 -53.43 49.08 -26.24
N ILE A 940 -53.58 48.50 -25.04
CA ILE A 940 -54.82 47.87 -24.58
C ILE A 940 -55.95 48.92 -24.44
N ARG A 941 -55.62 50.13 -24.01
CA ARG A 941 -56.61 51.18 -23.72
C ARG A 941 -57.15 51.91 -24.97
N SER A 942 -56.36 52.04 -26.05
CA SER A 942 -56.75 52.86 -27.20
C SER A 942 -57.50 52.10 -28.30
N LYS A 943 -57.30 50.78 -28.42
CA LYS A 943 -57.88 49.98 -29.52
C LYS A 943 -58.75 48.81 -29.06
N VAL A 944 -58.52 48.26 -27.87
CA VAL A 944 -59.33 47.15 -27.31
C VAL A 944 -60.45 47.66 -26.40
N GLY A 945 -60.23 48.75 -25.66
CA GLY A 945 -61.21 49.29 -24.69
C GLY A 945 -62.60 49.62 -25.26
N ALA A 946 -62.68 50.18 -26.47
CA ALA A 946 -63.95 50.60 -27.06
C ALA A 946 -64.85 49.43 -27.51
N ASP A 947 -64.24 48.37 -28.07
CA ASP A 947 -64.98 47.16 -28.49
C ASP A 947 -65.27 46.22 -27.31
N PHE A 948 -64.45 46.28 -26.24
CA PHE A 948 -64.56 45.42 -25.06
C PHE A 948 -65.68 45.87 -24.10
N GLU A 949 -65.90 47.18 -23.93
CA GLU A 949 -67.02 47.70 -23.12
C GLU A 949 -68.39 47.39 -23.75
N HIS A 950 -68.51 47.50 -25.08
CA HIS A 950 -69.75 47.17 -25.81
C HIS A 950 -70.07 45.66 -25.77
N LEU A 951 -69.05 44.81 -25.67
CA LEU A 951 -69.18 43.35 -25.52
C LEU A 951 -69.59 42.95 -24.09
N LEU A 952 -69.08 43.65 -23.07
CA LEU A 952 -69.43 43.42 -21.67
C LEU A 952 -70.92 43.73 -21.38
N ASP A 953 -71.45 44.82 -21.96
CA ASP A 953 -72.86 45.19 -21.86
C ASP A 953 -73.79 44.19 -22.60
N THR A 954 -73.27 43.56 -23.65
CA THR A 954 -74.03 42.54 -24.42
C THR A 954 -74.07 41.19 -23.69
N PHE A 955 -73.02 40.83 -22.94
CA PHE A 955 -72.96 39.57 -22.18
C PHE A 955 -73.69 39.63 -20.83
N THR A 956 -73.80 40.80 -20.20
CA THR A 956 -74.47 40.97 -18.91
C THR A 956 -76.00 41.02 -19.00
N SER A 957 -76.57 41.15 -20.21
CA SER A 957 -78.01 41.35 -20.43
C SER A 957 -78.82 40.09 -20.80
N PHE A 958 -78.22 38.89 -20.85
CA PHE A 958 -78.94 37.64 -21.16
C PHE A 958 -79.00 36.66 -19.97
N PRO A 959 -80.19 36.33 -19.43
CA PRO A 959 -80.34 35.22 -18.49
C PRO A 959 -80.66 33.91 -19.23
N THR A 960 -79.80 32.90 -19.01
CA THR A 960 -80.09 31.44 -19.02
C THR A 960 -81.14 30.91 -20.02
N VAL A 961 -80.77 30.59 -21.27
CA VAL A 961 -81.51 29.65 -22.16
C VAL A 961 -80.54 28.88 -23.09
N ALA A 962 -80.88 27.64 -23.40
CA ALA A 962 -80.16 26.60 -24.18
C ALA A 962 -79.62 27.02 -25.58
N PRO A 963 -78.64 26.28 -26.15
CA PRO A 963 -77.77 26.78 -27.23
C PRO A 963 -78.29 26.37 -28.62
N THR A 964 -79.16 27.15 -29.24
CA THR A 964 -79.44 27.03 -30.69
C THR A 964 -79.81 28.39 -31.29
N GLY A 965 -78.81 29.20 -31.65
CA GLY A 965 -79.04 30.38 -32.49
C GLY A 965 -78.13 31.58 -32.20
N LEU A 966 -76.90 31.59 -32.74
CA LEU A 966 -76.07 32.79 -32.87
C LEU A 966 -75.51 32.89 -34.31
N PRO A 967 -75.44 34.07 -34.95
CA PRO A 967 -75.00 34.21 -36.35
C PRO A 967 -73.49 33.98 -36.53
N LYS A 968 -73.10 33.25 -37.58
CA LYS A 968 -71.70 32.91 -37.93
C LYS A 968 -70.69 34.08 -37.96
N ILE A 969 -71.14 35.33 -38.13
CA ILE A 969 -70.28 36.51 -38.25
C ILE A 969 -69.78 37.03 -36.89
N VAL A 970 -70.54 36.82 -35.81
CA VAL A 970 -70.10 37.18 -34.44
C VAL A 970 -69.03 36.20 -33.93
N ASN A 971 -69.04 34.95 -34.42
CA ASN A 971 -68.11 33.89 -34.00
C ASN A 971 -66.64 34.09 -34.43
N LEU A 972 -66.37 34.74 -35.58
CA LEU A 972 -65.00 34.90 -36.10
C LEU A 972 -64.23 36.04 -35.42
N LYS A 973 -64.89 37.19 -35.16
CA LYS A 973 -64.28 38.32 -34.43
C LYS A 973 -64.07 37.99 -32.95
N LEU A 974 -64.97 37.22 -32.34
CA LEU A 974 -64.80 36.75 -30.96
C LEU A 974 -63.57 35.82 -30.86
N LEU A 975 -63.36 34.94 -31.84
CA LEU A 975 -62.18 34.05 -31.89
C LEU A 975 -60.86 34.81 -32.07
N SER A 976 -60.82 35.86 -32.90
CA SER A 976 -59.61 36.67 -33.09
C SER A 976 -59.26 37.49 -31.84
N VAL A 977 -60.27 37.99 -31.11
CA VAL A 977 -60.08 38.70 -29.84
C VAL A 977 -59.62 37.73 -28.75
N VAL A 978 -60.21 36.53 -28.66
CA VAL A 978 -59.76 35.48 -27.73
C VAL A 978 -58.32 35.01 -28.03
N ARG A 979 -57.94 34.87 -29.30
CA ARG A 979 -56.54 34.60 -29.72
C ARG A 979 -55.56 35.68 -29.27
N ARG A 980 -55.94 36.97 -29.39
CA ARG A 980 -55.12 38.11 -28.94
C ARG A 980 -55.04 38.22 -27.41
N VAL A 981 -56.11 37.86 -26.70
CA VAL A 981 -56.17 37.86 -25.23
C VAL A 981 -55.36 36.69 -24.64
N MET A 982 -55.38 35.51 -25.28
CA MET A 982 -54.58 34.34 -24.88
C MET A 982 -53.07 34.62 -24.93
N ALA A 983 -52.60 35.39 -25.92
CA ALA A 983 -51.19 35.79 -26.03
C ALA A 983 -50.73 36.78 -24.94
N LEU A 984 -51.65 37.39 -24.18
CA LEU A 984 -51.38 38.50 -23.25
C LEU A 984 -51.76 38.22 -21.78
N CYS A 985 -52.38 37.07 -21.45
CA CYS A 985 -52.96 36.86 -20.12
C CYS A 985 -51.97 36.29 -19.08
N LEU A 986 -51.45 37.17 -18.22
CA LEU A 986 -50.82 36.88 -16.92
C LEU A 986 -51.65 37.42 -15.73
N ASN A 987 -52.97 37.66 -15.90
CA ASN A 987 -53.80 38.32 -14.88
C ASN A 987 -54.89 37.39 -14.28
N PRO A 988 -54.87 37.10 -12.97
CA PRO A 988 -55.81 36.17 -12.31
C PRO A 988 -57.27 36.62 -12.28
N VAL A 989 -57.57 37.89 -12.61
CA VAL A 989 -58.95 38.43 -12.61
C VAL A 989 -59.74 38.05 -13.87
N VAL A 990 -59.07 37.75 -14.98
CA VAL A 990 -59.70 37.54 -16.31
C VAL A 990 -59.99 36.06 -16.59
N LEU A 991 -59.35 35.15 -15.86
CA LEU A 991 -59.40 33.71 -16.05
C LEU A 991 -60.80 33.06 -15.86
N PRO A 992 -61.68 33.51 -14.92
CA PRO A 992 -63.02 32.94 -14.75
C PRO A 992 -63.94 33.18 -15.96
N LEU A 993 -63.79 34.35 -16.62
CA LEU A 993 -64.56 34.73 -17.80
C LEU A 993 -64.12 33.91 -19.02
N VAL A 994 -62.80 33.64 -19.12
CA VAL A 994 -62.22 32.77 -20.13
C VAL A 994 -62.75 31.35 -19.97
N LEU A 995 -62.76 30.79 -18.76
CA LEU A 995 -63.30 29.44 -18.49
C LEU A 995 -64.79 29.29 -18.88
N CYS A 996 -65.63 30.32 -18.67
CA CYS A 996 -67.03 30.33 -19.14
C CYS A 996 -67.16 30.35 -20.67
N VAL A 997 -66.30 31.10 -21.38
CA VAL A 997 -66.26 31.11 -22.86
C VAL A 997 -65.75 29.76 -23.41
N PHE A 998 -64.84 29.11 -22.69
CA PHE A 998 -64.31 27.78 -23.03
C PHE A 998 -65.38 26.67 -22.93
N GLU A 999 -66.26 26.72 -21.91
CA GLU A 999 -67.38 25.78 -21.78
C GLU A 999 -68.29 25.81 -23.03
N TYR A 1000 -68.40 26.97 -23.69
CA TYR A 1000 -69.13 27.17 -24.94
C TYR A 1000 -68.32 26.78 -26.19
N ALA A 1001 -67.00 26.98 -26.18
CA ALA A 1001 -66.11 26.78 -27.34
C ALA A 1001 -65.68 25.32 -27.60
N ILE A 1002 -65.70 24.45 -26.58
CA ILE A 1002 -65.33 23.03 -26.69
C ILE A 1002 -66.19 22.27 -27.72
N SER A 1003 -67.38 22.78 -28.05
CA SER A 1003 -68.24 22.21 -29.09
C SER A 1003 -67.79 22.50 -30.54
N PHE A 1004 -66.78 23.35 -30.78
CA PHE A 1004 -66.47 23.86 -32.13
C PHE A 1004 -65.04 23.62 -32.67
N SER A 1005 -64.02 23.34 -31.84
CA SER A 1005 -62.64 23.09 -32.34
C SER A 1005 -61.77 22.25 -31.40
N SER A 1006 -61.19 21.17 -31.92
CA SER A 1006 -60.31 20.23 -31.19
C SER A 1006 -58.87 20.72 -30.99
N ARG A 1007 -58.45 21.84 -31.61
CA ARG A 1007 -57.10 22.41 -31.40
C ARG A 1007 -57.02 23.29 -30.14
N PHE A 1008 -58.16 23.84 -29.69
CA PHE A 1008 -58.22 24.72 -28.51
C PHE A 1008 -58.08 23.95 -27.17
N SER A 1009 -58.50 22.68 -27.15
CA SER A 1009 -58.43 21.79 -25.99
C SER A 1009 -57.00 21.38 -25.60
N GLY A 1010 -56.07 21.31 -26.56
CA GLY A 1010 -54.65 21.05 -26.29
C GLY A 1010 -53.94 22.21 -25.57
N GLY A 1011 -54.24 23.46 -25.97
CA GLY A 1011 -53.68 24.65 -25.34
C GLY A 1011 -54.09 24.80 -23.87
N LEU A 1012 -55.32 24.42 -23.51
CA LEU A 1012 -55.79 24.43 -22.13
C LEU A 1012 -55.07 23.39 -21.26
N CYS A 1013 -54.79 22.21 -21.81
CA CYS A 1013 -53.98 21.19 -21.14
C CYS A 1013 -52.56 21.70 -20.86
N ASN A 1014 -51.95 22.40 -21.82
CA ASN A 1014 -50.62 22.99 -21.66
C ASN A 1014 -50.58 24.12 -20.62
N LEU A 1015 -51.62 24.96 -20.54
CA LEU A 1015 -51.77 25.99 -19.51
C LEU A 1015 -51.86 25.40 -18.09
N CYS A 1016 -52.41 24.20 -17.94
CA CYS A 1016 -52.51 23.49 -16.66
C CYS A 1016 -51.17 22.90 -16.17
N LEU A 1017 -50.13 22.86 -17.01
CA LEU A 1017 -48.80 22.37 -16.66
C LEU A 1017 -47.94 23.42 -15.93
N ASP A 1018 -48.39 24.69 -15.85
CA ASP A 1018 -47.72 25.73 -15.07
C ASP A 1018 -48.03 25.60 -13.56
N LYS A 1019 -46.98 25.67 -12.72
CA LYS A 1019 -47.08 25.53 -11.25
C LYS A 1019 -47.91 26.65 -10.62
N THR A 1020 -47.87 27.86 -11.16
CA THR A 1020 -48.58 29.03 -10.64
C THR A 1020 -50.10 28.96 -10.85
N ASN A 1021 -50.54 28.27 -11.91
CA ASN A 1021 -51.96 28.15 -12.28
C ASN A 1021 -52.63 26.90 -11.69
N LYS A 1022 -51.83 25.92 -11.24
CA LYS A 1022 -52.29 24.61 -10.75
C LYS A 1022 -53.33 24.70 -9.63
N GLU A 1023 -53.08 25.51 -8.59
CA GLU A 1023 -53.99 25.62 -7.43
C GLU A 1023 -55.30 26.33 -7.78
N TYR A 1024 -55.24 27.34 -8.64
CA TYR A 1024 -56.39 28.16 -9.01
C TYR A 1024 -57.36 27.43 -9.97
N ILE A 1025 -56.82 26.60 -10.88
CA ILE A 1025 -57.60 25.81 -11.83
C ILE A 1025 -58.34 24.66 -11.12
N LEU A 1026 -57.73 24.05 -10.10
CA LEU A 1026 -58.36 23.03 -9.28
C LEU A 1026 -59.54 23.60 -8.46
N GLN A 1027 -59.45 24.83 -7.96
CA GLN A 1027 -60.53 25.48 -7.19
C GLN A 1027 -61.74 25.92 -8.04
N ASN A 1028 -61.56 26.15 -9.35
CA ASN A 1028 -62.60 26.70 -10.24
C ASN A 1028 -63.17 25.69 -11.24
N GLY A 1029 -63.11 24.38 -10.95
CA GLY A 1029 -63.77 23.35 -11.75
C GLY A 1029 -63.03 22.93 -13.04
N GLY A 1030 -61.77 23.32 -13.22
CA GLY A 1030 -60.97 22.99 -14.42
C GLY A 1030 -60.74 21.50 -14.63
N LEU A 1031 -60.79 20.69 -13.56
CA LEU A 1031 -60.65 19.24 -13.64
C LEU A 1031 -61.76 18.58 -14.48
N LYS A 1032 -63.00 19.07 -14.40
CA LYS A 1032 -64.13 18.55 -15.19
C LYS A 1032 -63.94 18.81 -16.69
N LEU A 1033 -63.36 19.95 -17.03
CA LEU A 1033 -63.03 20.34 -18.40
C LEU A 1033 -61.94 19.42 -18.98
N VAL A 1034 -60.86 19.17 -18.23
CA VAL A 1034 -59.80 18.25 -18.67
C VAL A 1034 -60.32 16.81 -18.82
N ILE A 1035 -61.22 16.35 -17.94
CA ILE A 1035 -61.88 15.04 -18.08
C ILE A 1035 -62.76 15.00 -19.35
N SER A 1036 -63.46 16.09 -19.70
CA SER A 1036 -64.24 16.16 -20.94
C SER A 1036 -63.37 16.04 -22.21
N CYS A 1037 -62.12 16.50 -22.16
CA CYS A 1037 -61.16 16.37 -23.27
C CYS A 1037 -60.81 14.91 -23.60
N LEU A 1038 -61.00 13.96 -22.66
CA LEU A 1038 -60.83 12.53 -22.93
C LEU A 1038 -61.87 12.00 -23.94
N SER A 1039 -62.99 12.70 -24.13
CA SER A 1039 -64.01 12.33 -25.13
C SER A 1039 -63.75 12.95 -26.51
N SER A 1040 -62.62 13.65 -26.70
CA SER A 1040 -62.27 14.30 -27.97
C SER A 1040 -61.90 13.27 -29.05
N PRO A 1041 -62.30 13.50 -30.33
CA PRO A 1041 -61.88 12.65 -31.45
C PRO A 1041 -60.40 12.83 -31.87
N ASN A 1042 -59.67 13.81 -31.31
CA ASN A 1042 -58.26 14.08 -31.66
C ASN A 1042 -57.29 13.44 -30.66
N GLU A 1043 -56.45 12.51 -31.13
CA GLU A 1043 -55.50 11.76 -30.29
C GLU A 1043 -54.47 12.64 -29.55
N GLU A 1044 -53.98 13.74 -30.15
CA GLU A 1044 -53.02 14.64 -29.48
C GLU A 1044 -53.64 15.39 -28.31
N THR A 1045 -54.94 15.72 -28.42
CA THR A 1045 -55.70 16.32 -27.33
C THR A 1045 -55.88 15.32 -26.20
N VAL A 1046 -56.21 14.07 -26.53
CA VAL A 1046 -56.35 12.99 -25.55
C VAL A 1046 -55.01 12.74 -24.84
N LEU A 1047 -53.90 12.72 -25.57
CA LEU A 1047 -52.55 12.55 -25.02
C LEU A 1047 -52.18 13.68 -24.06
N SER A 1048 -52.47 14.92 -24.44
CA SER A 1048 -52.24 16.10 -23.60
C SER A 1048 -53.11 16.08 -22.35
N ALA A 1049 -54.38 15.64 -22.48
CA ALA A 1049 -55.30 15.49 -21.35
C ALA A 1049 -54.84 14.40 -20.37
N VAL A 1050 -54.39 13.23 -20.85
CA VAL A 1050 -53.87 12.16 -19.98
C VAL A 1050 -52.61 12.64 -19.22
N THR A 1051 -51.69 13.31 -19.92
CA THR A 1051 -50.47 13.87 -19.32
C THR A 1051 -50.81 14.91 -18.24
N THR A 1052 -51.81 15.75 -18.51
CA THR A 1052 -52.28 16.79 -17.58
C THR A 1052 -52.96 16.18 -16.35
N LEU A 1053 -53.77 15.12 -16.52
CA LEU A 1053 -54.40 14.40 -15.40
C LEU A 1053 -53.35 13.76 -14.48
N MET A 1054 -52.28 13.19 -15.05
CA MET A 1054 -51.15 12.67 -14.27
C MET A 1054 -50.44 13.79 -13.49
N TYR A 1055 -50.30 14.98 -14.08
CA TYR A 1055 -49.67 16.14 -13.42
C TYR A 1055 -50.54 16.79 -12.33
N LEU A 1056 -51.87 16.75 -12.50
CA LEU A 1056 -52.87 17.29 -11.57
C LEU A 1056 -53.24 16.33 -10.42
N MET A 1057 -52.61 15.16 -10.36
CA MET A 1057 -52.80 14.19 -9.28
C MET A 1057 -52.26 14.72 -7.94
N THR A 1058 -53.19 15.04 -7.04
CA THR A 1058 -52.95 15.46 -5.64
C THR A 1058 -53.88 14.65 -4.73
N PRO A 1059 -53.67 14.61 -3.40
CA PRO A 1059 -54.52 13.83 -2.49
C PRO A 1059 -56.02 14.16 -2.62
N ASP A 1060 -56.35 15.43 -2.85
CA ASP A 1060 -57.74 15.92 -2.94
C ASP A 1060 -58.38 15.65 -4.31
N SER A 1061 -57.61 15.69 -5.41
CA SER A 1061 -58.11 15.45 -6.77
C SER A 1061 -58.10 13.97 -7.19
N ARG A 1062 -57.48 13.09 -6.39
CA ARG A 1062 -57.30 11.67 -6.73
C ARG A 1062 -58.63 10.92 -6.89
N GLN A 1063 -59.64 11.22 -6.07
CA GLN A 1063 -60.95 10.54 -6.15
C GLN A 1063 -61.68 10.87 -7.46
N ASP A 1064 -61.59 12.11 -7.94
CA ASP A 1064 -62.22 12.53 -9.19
C ASP A 1064 -61.46 12.03 -10.43
N ILE A 1065 -60.13 11.99 -10.37
CA ILE A 1065 -59.26 11.53 -11.46
C ILE A 1065 -59.31 10.00 -11.63
N THR A 1066 -59.53 9.25 -10.54
CA THR A 1066 -59.66 7.78 -10.55
C THR A 1066 -61.13 7.32 -10.56
N ALA A 1067 -62.06 8.21 -10.90
CA ALA A 1067 -63.47 7.86 -11.03
C ALA A 1067 -63.69 6.82 -12.14
N PRO A 1068 -64.70 5.93 -12.01
CA PRO A 1068 -64.96 4.85 -12.97
C PRO A 1068 -64.98 5.24 -14.47
N PRO A 1069 -65.56 6.39 -14.90
CA PRO A 1069 -65.58 6.75 -16.33
C PRO A 1069 -64.18 7.09 -16.88
N VAL A 1070 -63.30 7.67 -16.04
CA VAL A 1070 -61.92 7.99 -16.45
C VAL A 1070 -61.11 6.71 -16.57
N VAL A 1071 -61.24 5.79 -15.61
CA VAL A 1071 -60.57 4.48 -15.63
C VAL A 1071 -61.01 3.66 -16.85
N GLU A 1072 -62.29 3.73 -17.23
CA GLU A 1072 -62.81 3.08 -18.44
C GLU A 1072 -62.20 3.66 -19.72
N CYS A 1073 -62.11 5.00 -19.83
CA CYS A 1073 -61.42 5.65 -20.95
C CYS A 1073 -59.94 5.24 -21.02
N MET A 1074 -59.24 5.19 -19.89
CA MET A 1074 -57.82 4.78 -19.84
C MET A 1074 -57.63 3.32 -20.23
N LEU A 1075 -58.56 2.42 -19.83
CA LEU A 1075 -58.58 1.03 -20.31
C LEU A 1075 -58.77 0.97 -21.84
N ARG A 1076 -59.68 1.75 -22.41
CA ARG A 1076 -59.85 1.85 -23.87
C ARG A 1076 -58.59 2.37 -24.57
N PHE A 1077 -57.93 3.40 -24.01
CA PHE A 1077 -56.70 3.97 -24.59
C PHE A 1077 -55.48 3.06 -24.45
N SER A 1078 -55.42 2.22 -23.40
CA SER A 1078 -54.36 1.21 -23.26
C SER A 1078 -54.35 0.20 -24.43
N LEU A 1079 -55.50 -0.01 -25.08
CA LEU A 1079 -55.70 -0.89 -26.23
C LEU A 1079 -55.61 -0.16 -27.58
N SER A 1080 -55.27 1.14 -27.58
CA SER A 1080 -55.14 1.93 -28.82
C SER A 1080 -53.90 1.54 -29.63
N ALA A 1081 -53.96 1.75 -30.96
CA ALA A 1081 -52.84 1.47 -31.87
C ALA A 1081 -51.65 2.45 -31.69
N ASN A 1082 -51.89 3.62 -31.09
CA ASN A 1082 -50.86 4.63 -30.84
C ASN A 1082 -50.02 4.24 -29.61
N LYS A 1083 -48.78 3.81 -29.84
CA LYS A 1083 -47.87 3.33 -28.77
C LYS A 1083 -47.63 4.37 -27.66
N ARG A 1084 -47.62 5.66 -27.96
CA ARG A 1084 -47.40 6.70 -26.94
C ARG A 1084 -48.59 6.79 -26.00
N LEU A 1085 -49.80 6.85 -26.54
CA LEU A 1085 -51.03 6.92 -25.77
C LEU A 1085 -51.29 5.63 -25.00
N SER A 1086 -51.07 4.47 -25.63
CA SER A 1086 -51.18 3.15 -25.00
C SER A 1086 -50.22 2.99 -23.81
N ASN A 1087 -48.95 3.39 -23.97
CA ASN A 1087 -47.98 3.34 -22.88
C ASN A 1087 -48.36 4.29 -21.74
N LEU A 1088 -48.76 5.53 -22.05
CA LEU A 1088 -49.09 6.53 -21.03
C LEU A 1088 -50.34 6.13 -20.24
N ALA A 1089 -51.38 5.61 -20.92
CA ALA A 1089 -52.57 5.07 -20.27
C ALA A 1089 -52.27 3.81 -19.45
N GLY A 1090 -51.33 2.96 -19.91
CA GLY A 1090 -50.84 1.81 -19.15
C GLY A 1090 -50.16 2.21 -17.84
N VAL A 1091 -49.25 3.19 -17.89
CA VAL A 1091 -48.60 3.78 -16.71
C VAL A 1091 -49.64 4.39 -15.77
N PHE A 1092 -50.64 5.10 -16.33
CA PHE A 1092 -51.72 5.68 -15.53
C PHE A 1092 -52.49 4.62 -14.72
N LEU A 1093 -52.88 3.52 -15.37
CA LEU A 1093 -53.61 2.42 -14.73
C LEU A 1093 -52.76 1.66 -13.70
N GLN A 1094 -51.47 1.51 -13.95
CA GLN A 1094 -50.56 0.76 -13.09
C GLN A 1094 -50.17 1.53 -11.82
N ASP A 1095 -49.82 2.81 -11.97
CA ASP A 1095 -49.20 3.57 -10.88
C ASP A 1095 -50.23 4.30 -10.01
N TYR A 1096 -51.44 4.56 -10.54
CA TYR A 1096 -52.39 5.46 -9.88
C TYR A 1096 -53.74 4.84 -9.51
N CYS A 1097 -54.16 3.75 -10.18
CA CYS A 1097 -55.42 3.04 -9.89
C CYS A 1097 -55.18 1.79 -9.04
N SER A 1098 -56.14 1.45 -8.16
CA SER A 1098 -56.07 0.20 -7.40
C SER A 1098 -56.48 -1.02 -8.26
N PRO A 1099 -55.95 -2.23 -7.99
CA PRO A 1099 -56.30 -3.44 -8.74
C PRO A 1099 -57.82 -3.71 -8.79
N GLU A 1100 -58.53 -3.47 -7.68
CA GLU A 1100 -59.98 -3.65 -7.57
C GLU A 1100 -60.77 -2.68 -8.46
N GLN A 1101 -60.33 -1.41 -8.58
CA GLN A 1101 -60.97 -0.42 -9.47
C GLN A 1101 -60.80 -0.79 -10.94
N VAL A 1102 -59.62 -1.29 -11.32
CA VAL A 1102 -59.33 -1.74 -12.69
C VAL A 1102 -60.13 -2.99 -13.04
N GLU A 1103 -60.27 -3.92 -12.09
CA GLU A 1103 -61.02 -5.17 -12.28
C GLU A 1103 -62.55 -4.93 -12.33
N SER A 1104 -63.07 -4.03 -11.48
CA SER A 1104 -64.46 -3.57 -11.53
C SER A 1104 -64.78 -2.90 -12.88
N ALA A 1105 -63.90 -2.03 -13.39
CA ALA A 1105 -64.10 -1.37 -14.68
C ALA A 1105 -64.01 -2.36 -15.86
N ARG A 1106 -63.14 -3.38 -15.80
CA ARG A 1106 -63.07 -4.46 -16.81
C ARG A 1106 -64.35 -5.30 -16.86
N SER A 1107 -64.98 -5.57 -15.72
CA SER A 1107 -66.24 -6.33 -15.66
C SER A 1107 -67.42 -5.57 -16.30
N LEU A 1108 -67.47 -4.24 -16.13
CA LEU A 1108 -68.47 -3.37 -16.77
C LEU A 1108 -68.28 -3.28 -18.29
N GLN A 1109 -67.04 -3.27 -18.77
CA GLN A 1109 -66.69 -3.24 -20.19
C GLN A 1109 -67.15 -4.50 -20.96
N GLN A 1110 -67.18 -5.66 -20.29
CA GLN A 1110 -67.71 -6.90 -20.88
C GLN A 1110 -69.23 -6.88 -21.07
N HIS A 1111 -69.96 -6.05 -20.32
CA HIS A 1111 -71.41 -5.91 -20.43
C HIS A 1111 -71.86 -4.80 -21.40
N SER A 1112 -70.98 -3.88 -21.81
CA SER A 1112 -71.28 -2.75 -22.71
C SER A 1112 -70.85 -2.98 -24.17
N ALA A 1113 -71.13 -4.16 -24.73
CA ALA A 1113 -70.89 -4.50 -26.14
C ALA A 1113 -71.90 -3.84 -27.12
N LEU A 1114 -72.23 -2.56 -26.92
CA LEU A 1114 -73.13 -1.79 -27.78
C LEU A 1114 -72.52 -0.42 -28.15
N GLY A 1115 -71.75 -0.42 -29.23
CA GLY A 1115 -71.80 0.57 -30.31
C GLY A 1115 -71.44 2.03 -30.03
N ILE A 1116 -70.14 2.37 -30.05
CA ILE A 1116 -69.64 3.64 -30.59
C ILE A 1116 -68.34 3.33 -31.37
N PRO A 1117 -68.24 3.63 -32.68
CA PRO A 1117 -67.07 3.28 -33.49
C PRO A 1117 -65.86 4.17 -33.14
N LEU A 1118 -64.68 3.55 -33.10
CA LEU A 1118 -63.38 4.24 -33.15
C LEU A 1118 -63.33 5.14 -34.41
N PRO A 1119 -62.93 6.42 -34.32
CA PRO A 1119 -62.67 7.20 -35.51
C PRO A 1119 -61.49 6.57 -36.28
N ARG A 1120 -61.73 6.22 -37.55
CA ARG A 1120 -60.68 5.87 -38.51
C ARG A 1120 -60.22 7.14 -39.22
N ASN A 1121 -58.90 7.28 -39.29
CA ASN A 1121 -58.05 8.30 -39.93
C ASN A 1121 -57.85 9.60 -39.16
#